data_AF-A0A318XPS0-F1
#
_entry.id   AF-A0A318XPS0-F1
#
_cell.length_a   1.000
_cell.length_b   1.000
_cell.length_c   1.000
_cell.angle_alpha   90.00
_cell.angle_beta   90.00
_cell.angle_gamma   90.00
#
_symmetry.space_group_name_H-M   'P 1'
#
loop_
_entity.id
_entity.type
_entity.pdbx_description
1 polymer ?
#
loop_
_entity_poly.entity_id
_entity_poly.type
_entity_poly.pdbx_seq_one_letter_code
_entity_poly.pdbx_strand_id
1 'polypeptide(L)'
;MVKKGIFRVFVSISLLMSIILFSLPLDAFSAAWGPYSQYIPSSTPITKSHLRAAWISTVANLDWPSAQTKAIANDAQRIQKTKEELIKLLDEAAADNMNAVFLQVRSAADAIYKSKLVPWSSYLTGTLGKDPGFDPLQFAIDEAHKRNLELHAWFNPYRVSMNTSTATIASLNVNKSVYKEHPGWIKTANSRFVVDPGIPEARKWVEDCVMEVVNNYDIDGIHFDDYFYYEASANEMGDDTTYKKYNNGQFASKADWRRNNTYLLIKELSAKISSAKSWVKFGISPSAIWRNKKDDPAGSNTNSSYTNYDKCYADTKKWVDEELIDYICPQIYFTYANAAAPYGELVTWWSNLVKGKNVHLYIGMALYKISEAGTADKDFLVDNGVPEMSRQLKQNTTMAGVDGSVLFRANYLFASSAQSFVYSLKNDLWSTKALVPVMPWKGGKAPAAPANGSISTVSGKTKISWTDNDSSTAYYAVYKYLNGETADINSNDSARHLVTTIRKTGNGAQEFIDSSGNSLSGAVYIVTALDRLHNQSSSLKISNMSKYFKDVGPNTAWAITAIDKLYESNIVSGVGSGYFLPSSNITRGDFILMLIKTLKLEAEFEGNFSDVPESSYYYNAVGTAKALGITDGTGNNKFEPKSNITRQDMIVQVYKALKIAEIPLAGADMSELAKYSDSSQISDYAKEAAAVLTKNGYISGSGNRINPRGYTTRAEIAAILSKLL
;
A
#
# COMPACT_ATOMS: atom_id res chain seq x y z
N MET A 1 -3.54 62.81 -71.63
CA MET A 1 -4.72 62.63 -70.76
C MET A 1 -4.88 61.14 -70.47
N VAL A 2 -5.20 60.78 -69.23
CA VAL A 2 -5.56 59.44 -68.73
C VAL A 2 -4.44 58.40 -68.60
N LYS A 3 -3.55 58.62 -67.62
CA LYS A 3 -3.03 57.57 -66.73
C LYS A 3 -4.10 57.30 -65.67
N LYS A 4 -4.62 56.07 -65.58
CA LYS A 4 -5.28 55.42 -64.41
C LYS A 4 -6.20 54.31 -64.92
N GLY A 5 -5.70 53.09 -65.07
CA GLY A 5 -6.57 51.97 -65.47
C GLY A 5 -6.00 50.60 -65.17
N ILE A 6 -4.70 50.39 -65.38
CA ILE A 6 -4.18 49.01 -65.43
C ILE A 6 -3.51 48.56 -64.12
N PHE A 7 -3.16 49.49 -63.21
CA PHE A 7 -2.46 49.15 -61.96
C PHE A 7 -3.39 48.75 -60.79
N ARG A 8 -4.72 48.91 -60.91
CA ARG A 8 -5.67 48.57 -59.84
C ARG A 8 -6.26 47.16 -59.90
N VAL A 9 -6.15 46.48 -61.03
CA VAL A 9 -6.67 45.10 -61.18
C VAL A 9 -5.64 44.06 -60.70
N PHE A 10 -4.34 44.30 -60.90
CA PHE A 10 -3.30 43.38 -60.40
C PHE A 10 -3.11 43.41 -58.87
N VAL A 11 -3.31 44.56 -58.22
CA VAL A 11 -3.19 44.65 -56.75
C VAL A 11 -4.40 44.04 -56.03
N SER A 12 -5.57 43.99 -56.67
CA SER A 12 -6.79 43.44 -56.06
C SER A 12 -6.88 41.92 -56.16
N ILE A 13 -6.29 41.30 -57.20
CA ILE A 13 -6.21 39.83 -57.31
C ILE A 13 -5.12 39.25 -56.41
N SER A 14 -3.99 39.95 -56.22
CA SER A 14 -2.94 39.54 -55.28
C SER A 14 -3.34 39.70 -53.81
N LEU A 15 -4.20 40.67 -53.44
CA LEU A 15 -4.70 40.77 -52.07
C LEU A 15 -5.82 39.75 -51.74
N LEU A 16 -6.65 39.35 -52.70
CA LEU A 16 -7.63 38.28 -52.47
C LEU A 16 -6.99 36.88 -52.41
N MET A 17 -5.91 36.62 -53.15
CA MET A 17 -5.12 35.38 -52.99
C MET A 17 -4.29 35.38 -51.70
N SER A 18 -3.90 36.56 -51.18
CA SER A 18 -3.19 36.67 -49.90
C SER A 18 -4.10 36.54 -48.68
N ILE A 19 -5.39 36.86 -48.79
CA ILE A 19 -6.36 36.73 -47.68
C ILE A 19 -6.99 35.31 -47.62
N ILE A 20 -7.01 34.57 -48.74
CA ILE A 20 -7.40 33.15 -48.75
C ILE A 20 -6.24 32.22 -48.33
N LEU A 21 -4.98 32.70 -48.30
CA LEU A 21 -3.83 31.98 -47.74
C LEU A 21 -3.65 32.13 -46.21
N PHE A 22 -4.46 32.98 -45.55
CA PHE A 22 -4.43 33.18 -44.08
C PHE A 22 -5.68 32.69 -43.35
N SER A 23 -6.48 31.85 -44.02
CA SER A 23 -7.60 31.12 -43.40
C SER A 23 -7.63 29.65 -43.79
N LEU A 24 -6.46 29.08 -44.10
CA LEU A 24 -6.25 27.69 -43.73
C LEU A 24 -6.23 27.68 -42.20
N PRO A 25 -6.89 26.72 -41.52
CA PRO A 25 -6.54 26.51 -40.14
C PRO A 25 -5.02 26.35 -40.14
N LEU A 26 -4.31 27.08 -39.28
CA LEU A 26 -3.18 26.41 -38.66
C LEU A 26 -3.84 25.17 -38.05
N ASP A 27 -3.86 24.07 -38.80
CA ASP A 27 -3.74 22.75 -38.22
C ASP A 27 -2.40 22.86 -37.51
N ALA A 28 -2.46 23.42 -36.29
CA ALA A 28 -1.38 23.40 -35.34
C ALA A 28 -0.89 21.97 -35.41
N PHE A 29 0.38 21.77 -35.76
CA PHE A 29 1.00 20.46 -35.69
C PHE A 29 0.69 19.92 -34.29
N SER A 30 -0.35 19.10 -34.18
CA SER A 30 -0.80 18.60 -32.91
C SER A 30 0.29 17.63 -32.51
N ALA A 31 0.90 17.87 -31.35
CA ALA A 31 1.93 16.97 -30.85
C ALA A 31 1.39 15.53 -30.87
N ALA A 32 2.24 14.52 -31.06
CA ALA A 32 1.78 13.14 -31.27
C ALA A 32 0.88 12.59 -30.14
N TRP A 33 0.95 13.18 -28.95
CA TRP A 33 0.09 12.89 -27.80
C TRP A 33 -1.26 13.64 -27.78
N GLY A 34 -1.47 14.61 -28.66
CA GLY A 34 -2.64 15.48 -28.74
C GLY A 34 -3.99 14.77 -28.76
N PRO A 35 -4.17 13.68 -29.54
CA PRO A 35 -5.39 12.85 -29.52
C PRO A 35 -5.70 12.23 -28.15
N TYR A 36 -4.71 12.13 -27.26
CA TYR A 36 -4.81 11.52 -25.93
C TYR A 36 -4.78 12.56 -24.80
N SER A 37 -4.78 13.86 -25.11
CA SER A 37 -4.66 14.96 -24.15
C SER A 37 -5.70 14.93 -23.01
N GLN A 38 -6.91 14.39 -23.27
CA GLN A 38 -7.93 14.18 -22.24
C GLN A 38 -7.49 13.24 -21.10
N TYR A 39 -6.52 12.35 -21.34
CA TYR A 39 -5.93 11.45 -20.35
C TYR A 39 -4.63 11.98 -19.76
N ILE A 40 -4.16 13.15 -20.19
CA ILE A 40 -2.89 13.75 -19.79
C ILE A 40 -3.17 15.08 -19.10
N PRO A 41 -3.73 15.06 -17.87
CA PRO A 41 -3.99 16.27 -17.11
C PRO A 41 -2.69 17.02 -16.79
N SER A 42 -2.82 18.33 -16.51
CA SER A 42 -1.66 19.17 -16.15
C SER A 42 -0.98 18.66 -14.87
N SER A 43 -1.77 18.33 -13.84
CA SER A 43 -1.31 17.67 -12.62
C SER A 43 -1.58 16.17 -12.66
N THR A 44 -0.69 15.39 -12.03
CA THR A 44 -0.88 13.95 -11.89
C THR A 44 -2.06 13.67 -10.94
N PRO A 45 -3.08 12.88 -11.34
CA PRO A 45 -4.16 12.51 -10.44
C PRO A 45 -3.66 11.69 -9.26
N ILE A 46 -4.24 11.92 -8.10
CA ILE A 46 -4.03 11.04 -6.95
C ILE A 46 -4.94 9.82 -7.11
N THR A 47 -4.39 8.65 -6.83
CA THR A 47 -5.13 7.39 -6.81
C THR A 47 -4.83 6.61 -5.53
N LYS A 48 -5.87 6.06 -4.90
CA LYS A 48 -5.74 5.22 -3.71
C LYS A 48 -5.07 3.89 -4.03
N SER A 49 -5.37 3.34 -5.21
CA SER A 49 -4.88 2.02 -5.62
C SER A 49 -4.30 2.07 -7.02
N HIS A 50 -3.09 1.57 -7.18
CA HIS A 50 -2.40 1.43 -8.46
C HIS A 50 -1.19 0.54 -8.24
N LEU A 51 -1.00 -0.49 -9.07
CA LEU A 51 0.22 -1.26 -9.02
C LEU A 51 1.37 -0.39 -9.51
N ARG A 52 2.44 -0.33 -8.71
CA ARG A 52 3.66 0.40 -9.04
C ARG A 52 4.82 -0.53 -8.80
N ALA A 53 5.53 -0.87 -9.85
CA ALA A 53 6.54 -1.91 -9.79
C ALA A 53 7.73 -1.67 -10.71
N ALA A 54 8.77 -2.47 -10.52
CA ALA A 54 9.90 -2.57 -11.43
C ALA A 54 10.29 -4.04 -11.64
N TRP A 55 10.77 -4.35 -12.85
CA TRP A 55 11.42 -5.63 -13.12
C TRP A 55 12.86 -5.63 -12.58
N ILE A 56 13.22 -6.72 -11.90
CA ILE A 56 14.59 -7.03 -11.47
C ILE A 56 15.07 -8.23 -12.29
N SER A 57 15.82 -7.95 -13.34
CA SER A 57 16.34 -8.93 -14.29
C SER A 57 17.64 -9.56 -13.81
N THR A 58 17.71 -10.89 -13.82
CA THR A 58 18.89 -11.66 -13.41
C THR A 58 19.72 -12.15 -14.59
N VAL A 59 19.10 -12.35 -15.75
CA VAL A 59 19.77 -12.69 -17.00
C VAL A 59 20.86 -11.68 -17.30
N ALA A 60 22.03 -12.15 -17.72
CA ALA A 60 23.22 -11.34 -17.99
C ALA A 60 23.65 -10.38 -16.86
N ASN A 61 23.21 -10.63 -15.61
CA ASN A 61 23.45 -9.74 -14.46
C ASN A 61 22.98 -8.30 -14.72
N LEU A 62 21.86 -8.14 -15.44
CA LEU A 62 21.34 -6.86 -15.89
C LEU A 62 20.93 -5.94 -14.73
N ASP A 63 20.27 -6.49 -13.71
CA ASP A 63 19.93 -5.78 -12.47
C ASP A 63 20.61 -6.41 -11.25
N TRP A 64 20.43 -7.72 -11.06
CA TRP A 64 20.88 -8.39 -9.84
C TRP A 64 21.21 -9.88 -10.01
N PRO A 65 22.21 -10.43 -9.29
CA PRO A 65 23.32 -9.69 -8.70
C PRO A 65 24.19 -9.04 -9.78
N SER A 66 25.01 -8.06 -9.42
CA SER A 66 25.92 -7.41 -10.38
C SER A 66 26.97 -8.39 -10.92
N ALA A 67 27.50 -8.10 -12.11
CA ALA A 67 28.57 -8.91 -12.69
C ALA A 67 29.84 -8.90 -11.82
N GLN A 68 30.11 -7.79 -11.14
CA GLN A 68 31.20 -7.62 -10.18
C GLN A 68 30.99 -8.53 -8.98
N THR A 69 29.79 -8.55 -8.41
CA THR A 69 29.45 -9.43 -7.28
C THR A 69 29.55 -10.90 -7.67
N LYS A 70 29.00 -11.30 -8.82
CA LYS A 70 29.15 -12.66 -9.34
C LYS A 70 30.61 -13.10 -9.45
N ALA A 71 31.52 -12.18 -9.81
CA ALA A 71 32.95 -12.47 -9.99
C ALA A 71 33.75 -12.61 -8.68
N ILE A 72 33.14 -12.33 -7.52
CA ILE A 72 33.81 -12.48 -6.21
C ILE A 72 34.06 -13.97 -5.92
N ALA A 73 35.35 -14.32 -5.75
CA ALA A 73 35.78 -15.69 -5.50
C ALA A 73 35.43 -16.20 -4.09
N ASN A 74 35.51 -15.33 -3.07
CA ASN A 74 35.17 -15.69 -1.69
C ASN A 74 33.64 -15.79 -1.53
N ASP A 75 33.14 -16.99 -1.20
CA ASP A 75 31.70 -17.25 -1.12
C ASP A 75 31.00 -16.37 -0.09
N ALA A 76 31.58 -16.16 1.10
CA ALA A 76 30.98 -15.34 2.15
C ALA A 76 30.82 -13.87 1.71
N GLN A 77 31.87 -13.30 1.11
CA GLN A 77 31.83 -11.93 0.56
C GLN A 77 30.85 -11.81 -0.60
N ARG A 78 30.81 -12.79 -1.52
CA ARG A 78 29.85 -12.81 -2.63
C ARG A 78 28.42 -12.84 -2.12
N ILE A 79 28.11 -13.75 -1.18
CA ILE A 79 26.77 -13.89 -0.61
C ILE A 79 26.36 -12.60 0.10
N GLN A 80 27.24 -12.03 0.93
CA GLN A 80 26.96 -10.78 1.60
C GLN A 80 26.68 -9.66 0.59
N LYS A 81 27.53 -9.48 -0.42
CA LYS A 81 27.33 -8.43 -1.41
C LYS A 81 26.08 -8.64 -2.27
N THR A 82 25.77 -9.89 -2.61
CA THR A 82 24.54 -10.28 -3.31
C THR A 82 23.30 -9.84 -2.51
N LYS A 83 23.31 -10.06 -1.19
CA LYS A 83 22.21 -9.67 -0.29
C LYS A 83 22.08 -8.14 -0.18
N GLU A 84 23.20 -7.45 0.00
CA GLU A 84 23.25 -5.97 0.08
C GLU A 84 22.71 -5.30 -1.19
N GLU A 85 23.08 -5.82 -2.37
CA GLU A 85 22.58 -5.29 -3.65
C GLU A 85 21.07 -5.47 -3.80
N LEU A 86 20.52 -6.61 -3.39
CA LEU A 86 19.08 -6.83 -3.44
C LEU A 86 18.34 -5.91 -2.47
N ILE A 87 18.82 -5.81 -1.23
CA ILE A 87 18.26 -4.90 -0.22
C ILE A 87 18.21 -3.48 -0.76
N LYS A 88 19.28 -3.01 -1.41
CA LYS A 88 19.33 -1.67 -2.02
C LYS A 88 18.26 -1.48 -3.09
N LEU A 89 18.04 -2.45 -3.98
CA LEU A 89 16.99 -2.38 -4.99
C LEU A 89 15.59 -2.29 -4.37
N LEU A 90 15.34 -3.08 -3.31
CA LEU A 90 14.05 -3.10 -2.61
C LEU A 90 13.82 -1.83 -1.78
N ASP A 91 14.86 -1.29 -1.15
CA ASP A 91 14.82 0.00 -0.44
C ASP A 91 14.45 1.14 -1.38
N GLU A 92 15.07 1.19 -2.57
CA GLU A 92 14.75 2.21 -3.57
C GLU A 92 13.32 2.05 -4.09
N ALA A 93 12.89 0.82 -4.42
CA ALA A 93 11.50 0.59 -4.83
C ALA A 93 10.49 1.10 -3.78
N ALA A 94 10.71 0.82 -2.50
CA ALA A 94 9.86 1.29 -1.42
C ALA A 94 9.92 2.83 -1.23
N ALA A 95 11.10 3.44 -1.40
CA ALA A 95 11.31 4.89 -1.35
C ALA A 95 10.62 5.62 -2.51
N ASP A 96 10.51 4.95 -3.67
CA ASP A 96 9.86 5.43 -4.89
C ASP A 96 8.33 5.21 -4.85
N ASN A 97 7.78 4.83 -3.69
CA ASN A 97 6.37 4.49 -3.50
C ASN A 97 5.87 3.36 -4.42
N MET A 98 6.74 2.40 -4.78
CA MET A 98 6.34 1.14 -5.38
C MET A 98 5.74 0.20 -4.33
N ASN A 99 4.88 -0.72 -4.78
CA ASN A 99 4.22 -1.71 -3.94
C ASN A 99 4.46 -3.16 -4.42
N ALA A 100 5.22 -3.36 -5.51
CA ALA A 100 5.62 -4.68 -5.98
C ALA A 100 6.96 -4.67 -6.71
N VAL A 101 7.62 -5.83 -6.80
CA VAL A 101 8.81 -6.08 -7.63
C VAL A 101 8.69 -7.41 -8.37
N PHE A 102 9.13 -7.44 -9.63
CA PHE A 102 9.05 -8.64 -10.48
C PHE A 102 10.47 -9.21 -10.66
N LEU A 103 10.83 -10.21 -9.87
CA LEU A 103 12.19 -10.76 -9.78
C LEU A 103 12.35 -11.95 -10.71
N GLN A 104 13.31 -11.90 -11.64
CA GLN A 104 13.59 -13.03 -12.53
C GLN A 104 14.22 -14.21 -11.79
N VAL A 105 13.42 -15.20 -11.43
CA VAL A 105 13.87 -16.39 -10.70
C VAL A 105 14.35 -17.52 -11.61
N ARG A 106 13.96 -17.46 -12.89
CA ARG A 106 14.38 -18.40 -13.94
C ARG A 106 14.64 -17.65 -15.23
N SER A 107 15.86 -17.72 -15.72
CA SER A 107 16.32 -16.92 -16.86
C SER A 107 16.53 -17.75 -18.13
N ALA A 108 17.14 -18.95 -17.98
CA ALA A 108 17.48 -19.83 -19.09
C ALA A 108 17.58 -21.28 -18.57
N ALA A 109 16.42 -21.91 -18.32
CA ALA A 109 16.31 -23.28 -17.79
C ALA A 109 17.12 -23.54 -16.50
N ASP A 110 17.23 -22.51 -15.66
CA ASP A 110 18.00 -22.47 -14.43
C ASP A 110 17.18 -21.88 -13.27
N ALA A 111 17.76 -21.85 -12.06
CA ALA A 111 17.08 -21.36 -10.87
C ALA A 111 17.92 -20.39 -10.03
N ILE A 112 17.26 -19.31 -9.59
CA ILE A 112 17.66 -18.41 -8.50
C ILE A 112 16.98 -18.84 -7.20
N TYR A 113 16.69 -20.13 -7.07
CA TYR A 113 16.01 -20.77 -5.95
C TYR A 113 16.46 -22.23 -5.84
N LYS A 114 16.23 -22.86 -4.70
CA LYS A 114 16.62 -24.26 -4.50
C LYS A 114 15.68 -25.19 -5.27
N SER A 115 16.17 -25.75 -6.37
CA SER A 115 15.38 -26.62 -7.24
C SER A 115 15.82 -28.08 -7.25
N LYS A 116 14.84 -28.99 -7.32
CA LYS A 116 15.06 -30.41 -7.65
C LYS A 116 15.06 -30.66 -9.16
N LEU A 117 14.50 -29.75 -9.95
CA LEU A 117 14.21 -29.94 -11.38
C LEU A 117 15.22 -29.26 -12.32
N VAL A 118 15.87 -28.18 -11.89
CA VAL A 118 16.82 -27.40 -12.71
C VAL A 118 18.10 -27.06 -11.96
N PRO A 119 19.21 -26.78 -12.67
CA PRO A 119 20.46 -26.36 -12.04
C PRO A 119 20.37 -24.93 -11.47
N TRP A 120 21.21 -24.65 -10.49
CA TRP A 120 21.47 -23.28 -10.03
C TRP A 120 21.92 -22.39 -11.20
N SER A 121 21.45 -21.15 -11.23
CA SER A 121 21.81 -20.19 -12.26
C SER A 121 23.29 -19.83 -12.21
N SER A 122 23.91 -19.76 -13.39
CA SER A 122 25.26 -19.23 -13.54
C SER A 122 25.36 -17.75 -13.19
N TYR A 123 24.25 -17.00 -13.15
CA TYR A 123 24.26 -15.58 -12.81
C TYR A 123 24.57 -15.31 -11.33
N LEU A 124 24.47 -16.31 -10.46
CA LEU A 124 24.82 -16.19 -9.05
C LEU A 124 26.32 -16.40 -8.77
N THR A 125 26.96 -17.32 -9.50
CA THR A 125 28.32 -17.82 -9.15
C THR A 125 29.31 -17.82 -10.31
N GLY A 126 28.85 -17.54 -11.53
CA GLY A 126 29.62 -17.70 -12.76
C GLY A 126 29.61 -19.12 -13.32
N THR A 127 29.04 -20.11 -12.63
CA THR A 127 29.04 -21.51 -13.05
C THR A 127 27.64 -22.11 -12.93
N LEU A 128 27.10 -22.63 -14.04
CA LEU A 128 25.79 -23.29 -14.05
C LEU A 128 25.83 -24.53 -13.15
N GLY A 129 24.83 -24.67 -12.27
CA GLY A 129 24.72 -25.78 -11.33
C GLY A 129 25.52 -25.65 -10.04
N LYS A 130 26.40 -24.64 -9.92
CA LYS A 130 27.14 -24.40 -8.66
C LYS A 130 26.22 -23.75 -7.62
N ASP A 131 26.11 -24.41 -6.46
CA ASP A 131 25.35 -23.91 -5.32
C ASP A 131 25.90 -22.55 -4.84
N PRO A 132 25.06 -21.51 -4.72
CA PRO A 132 25.48 -20.18 -4.29
C PRO A 132 25.81 -20.08 -2.79
N GLY A 133 25.42 -21.08 -1.97
CA GLY A 133 25.63 -21.14 -0.52
C GLY A 133 24.47 -20.58 0.32
N PHE A 134 23.36 -20.19 -0.30
CA PHE A 134 22.12 -19.74 0.37
C PHE A 134 20.92 -19.87 -0.58
N ASP A 135 19.70 -19.75 -0.08
CA ASP A 135 18.49 -19.69 -0.92
C ASP A 135 18.17 -18.21 -1.29
N PRO A 136 18.40 -17.78 -2.55
CA PRO A 136 18.24 -16.38 -2.92
C PRO A 136 16.79 -15.94 -3.02
N LEU A 137 15.87 -16.82 -3.45
CA LEU A 137 14.45 -16.49 -3.56
C LEU A 137 13.80 -16.36 -2.18
N GLN A 138 14.13 -17.25 -1.23
CA GLN A 138 13.63 -17.09 0.13
C GLN A 138 14.08 -15.75 0.73
N PHE A 139 15.36 -15.42 0.58
CA PHE A 139 15.90 -14.14 1.04
C PHE A 139 15.19 -12.94 0.36
N ALA A 140 14.93 -13.02 -0.94
CA ALA A 140 14.24 -11.97 -1.67
C ALA A 140 12.80 -11.74 -1.18
N ILE A 141 12.07 -12.81 -0.89
CA ILE A 141 10.69 -12.75 -0.37
C ILE A 141 10.69 -12.12 1.02
N ASP A 142 11.56 -12.59 1.91
CA ASP A 142 11.64 -12.07 3.27
C ASP A 142 11.96 -10.57 3.28
N GLU A 143 12.91 -10.12 2.45
CA GLU A 143 13.29 -8.71 2.36
C GLU A 143 12.24 -7.83 1.66
N ALA A 144 11.54 -8.35 0.65
CA ALA A 144 10.44 -7.63 -0.01
C ALA A 144 9.26 -7.46 0.96
N HIS A 145 8.85 -8.52 1.66
CA HIS A 145 7.73 -8.50 2.60
C HIS A 145 8.02 -7.63 3.83
N LYS A 146 9.26 -7.54 4.30
CA LYS A 146 9.67 -6.56 5.34
C LYS A 146 9.35 -5.11 4.95
N ARG A 147 9.36 -4.80 3.66
CA ARG A 147 9.02 -3.49 3.09
C ARG A 147 7.56 -3.41 2.61
N ASN A 148 6.79 -4.47 2.86
CA ASN A 148 5.43 -4.66 2.36
C ASN A 148 5.32 -4.54 0.82
N LEU A 149 6.35 -4.97 0.10
CA LEU A 149 6.34 -5.12 -1.36
C LEU A 149 5.82 -6.51 -1.71
N GLU A 150 4.97 -6.62 -2.73
CA GLU A 150 4.72 -7.90 -3.38
C GLU A 150 5.95 -8.36 -4.17
N LEU A 151 6.26 -9.65 -4.12
CA LEU A 151 7.26 -10.30 -4.96
C LEU A 151 6.59 -11.23 -5.96
N HIS A 152 6.67 -10.87 -7.24
CA HIS A 152 6.25 -11.72 -8.34
C HIS A 152 7.47 -12.46 -8.89
N ALA A 153 7.45 -13.78 -8.82
CA ALA A 153 8.51 -14.63 -9.34
C ALA A 153 8.39 -14.70 -10.87
N TRP A 154 9.37 -14.12 -11.57
CA TRP A 154 9.42 -14.03 -13.01
C TRP A 154 10.19 -15.21 -13.64
N PHE A 155 9.54 -15.89 -14.58
CA PHE A 155 10.08 -17.01 -15.33
C PHE A 155 10.16 -16.69 -16.82
N ASN A 156 11.28 -17.05 -17.43
CA ASN A 156 11.31 -17.39 -18.83
C ASN A 156 10.90 -18.88 -19.00
N PRO A 157 9.83 -19.21 -19.74
CA PRO A 157 9.33 -20.57 -19.79
C PRO A 157 10.25 -21.49 -20.60
N TYR A 158 10.68 -21.06 -21.79
CA TYR A 158 11.25 -21.97 -22.78
C TYR A 158 12.75 -21.84 -23.02
N ARG A 159 13.38 -20.72 -22.68
CA ARG A 159 14.80 -20.48 -22.96
C ARG A 159 15.67 -21.47 -22.17
N VAL A 160 16.66 -22.05 -22.85
CA VAL A 160 17.69 -22.92 -22.27
C VAL A 160 19.06 -22.24 -22.29
N SER A 161 19.32 -21.40 -23.28
CA SER A 161 20.57 -20.65 -23.36
C SER A 161 20.43 -19.27 -24.00
N MET A 162 21.46 -18.43 -23.87
CA MET A 162 21.53 -17.12 -24.51
C MET A 162 22.23 -17.14 -25.88
N ASN A 163 22.94 -18.22 -26.21
CA ASN A 163 23.53 -18.48 -27.53
C ASN A 163 23.76 -20.00 -27.73
N THR A 164 24.21 -20.40 -28.93
CA THR A 164 24.53 -21.81 -29.27
C THR A 164 26.02 -22.08 -29.45
N SER A 165 26.90 -21.32 -28.80
CA SER A 165 28.35 -21.49 -28.91
C SER A 165 28.84 -22.82 -28.30
N THR A 166 30.02 -23.28 -28.72
CA THR A 166 30.67 -24.48 -28.15
C THR A 166 30.89 -24.35 -26.63
N ALA A 167 31.24 -23.15 -26.15
CA ALA A 167 31.40 -22.89 -24.72
C ALA A 167 30.06 -23.04 -23.98
N THR A 168 28.96 -22.59 -24.57
CA THR A 168 27.62 -22.77 -23.99
C THR A 168 27.21 -24.24 -23.96
N ILE A 169 27.43 -24.99 -25.02
CA ILE A 169 27.16 -26.45 -25.05
C ILE A 169 27.94 -27.15 -23.93
N ALA A 170 29.23 -26.84 -23.76
CA ALA A 170 30.03 -27.39 -22.68
C ALA A 170 29.46 -27.04 -21.29
N SER A 171 29.04 -25.78 -21.09
CA SER A 171 28.48 -25.32 -19.81
C SER A 171 27.14 -25.97 -19.46
N LEU A 172 26.36 -26.39 -20.46
CA LEU A 172 25.07 -27.05 -20.28
C LEU A 172 25.19 -28.53 -19.89
N ASN A 173 26.39 -29.13 -19.94
CA ASN A 173 26.61 -30.53 -19.59
C ASN A 173 26.73 -30.78 -18.07
N VAL A 174 25.73 -30.33 -17.31
CA VAL A 174 25.63 -30.48 -15.85
C VAL A 174 24.37 -31.27 -15.46
N ASN A 175 24.33 -31.82 -14.25
CA ASN A 175 23.13 -32.51 -13.76
C ASN A 175 21.93 -31.54 -13.68
N LYS A 176 20.71 -32.04 -13.90
CA LYS A 176 19.44 -31.30 -14.01
C LYS A 176 19.33 -30.36 -15.21
N SER A 177 20.36 -30.25 -16.04
CA SER A 177 20.27 -29.47 -17.27
C SER A 177 19.33 -30.17 -18.24
N VAL A 178 18.23 -29.51 -18.61
CA VAL A 178 17.28 -30.04 -19.60
C VAL A 178 17.95 -30.33 -20.94
N TYR A 179 19.00 -29.57 -21.28
CA TYR A 179 19.80 -29.81 -22.49
C TYR A 179 20.46 -31.19 -22.47
N LYS A 180 20.95 -31.63 -21.31
CA LYS A 180 21.64 -32.90 -21.11
C LYS A 180 20.65 -34.05 -20.90
N GLU A 181 19.64 -33.84 -20.07
CA GLU A 181 18.72 -34.92 -19.63
C GLU A 181 17.62 -35.20 -20.66
N HIS A 182 17.23 -34.20 -21.45
CA HIS A 182 16.18 -34.31 -22.45
C HIS A 182 16.59 -33.70 -23.80
N PRO A 183 17.65 -34.20 -24.46
CA PRO A 183 18.16 -33.64 -25.71
C PRO A 183 17.11 -33.64 -26.83
N GLY A 184 16.17 -34.58 -26.82
CA GLY A 184 15.06 -34.64 -27.78
C GLY A 184 14.03 -33.51 -27.64
N TRP A 185 14.05 -32.76 -26.55
CA TRP A 185 13.18 -31.60 -26.33
C TRP A 185 13.80 -30.30 -26.81
N ILE A 186 15.09 -30.29 -27.16
CA ILE A 186 15.83 -29.06 -27.44
C ILE A 186 15.75 -28.70 -28.92
N LYS A 187 15.45 -27.43 -29.17
CA LYS A 187 15.45 -26.80 -30.49
C LYS A 187 16.28 -25.52 -30.46
N THR A 188 16.47 -24.93 -31.64
CA THR A 188 17.19 -23.66 -31.78
C THR A 188 16.25 -22.59 -32.32
N ALA A 189 16.10 -21.48 -31.62
CA ALA A 189 15.34 -20.33 -32.09
C ALA A 189 16.11 -19.04 -31.76
N ASN A 190 16.23 -18.13 -32.72
CA ASN A 190 16.97 -16.88 -32.63
C ASN A 190 18.39 -17.06 -32.07
N SER A 191 19.12 -18.04 -32.62
CA SER A 191 20.47 -18.43 -32.19
C SER A 191 20.58 -18.83 -30.71
N ARG A 192 19.51 -19.35 -30.10
CA ARG A 192 19.45 -19.81 -28.70
C ARG A 192 18.88 -21.22 -28.61
N PHE A 193 19.30 -21.99 -27.62
CA PHE A 193 18.61 -23.23 -27.29
C PHE A 193 17.31 -22.93 -26.53
N VAL A 194 16.25 -23.64 -26.91
CA VAL A 194 14.91 -23.54 -26.31
C VAL A 194 14.32 -24.94 -26.15
N VAL A 195 13.45 -25.14 -25.16
CA VAL A 195 12.61 -26.35 -25.10
C VAL A 195 11.45 -26.24 -26.07
N ASP A 196 11.03 -27.36 -26.66
CA ASP A 196 9.93 -27.44 -27.61
C ASP A 196 8.56 -27.49 -26.92
N PRO A 197 7.75 -26.41 -26.96
CA PRO A 197 6.43 -26.40 -26.34
C PRO A 197 5.45 -27.34 -27.06
N GLY A 198 5.78 -27.85 -28.25
CA GLY A 198 4.98 -28.84 -28.94
C GLY A 198 4.97 -30.22 -28.28
N ILE A 199 5.93 -30.49 -27.41
CA ILE A 199 6.06 -31.76 -26.69
C ILE A 199 5.30 -31.65 -25.36
N PRO A 200 4.23 -32.44 -25.14
CA PRO A 200 3.44 -32.38 -23.90
C PRO A 200 4.28 -32.55 -22.62
N GLU A 201 5.25 -33.47 -22.64
CA GLU A 201 6.14 -33.71 -21.50
C GLU A 201 7.06 -32.51 -21.21
N ALA A 202 7.51 -31.80 -22.25
CA ALA A 202 8.31 -30.59 -22.08
C ALA A 202 7.48 -29.43 -21.52
N ARG A 203 6.23 -29.26 -21.96
CA ARG A 203 5.30 -28.28 -21.35
C ARG A 203 5.04 -28.61 -19.89
N LYS A 204 4.76 -29.87 -19.58
CA LYS A 204 4.58 -30.33 -18.20
C LYS A 204 5.82 -30.04 -17.33
N TRP A 205 7.03 -30.21 -17.86
CA TRP A 205 8.25 -29.86 -17.13
C TRP A 205 8.34 -28.35 -16.82
N VAL A 206 7.92 -27.47 -17.73
CA VAL A 206 7.81 -26.02 -17.46
C VAL A 206 6.81 -25.77 -16.33
N GLU A 207 5.66 -26.44 -16.36
CA GLU A 207 4.64 -26.34 -15.31
C GLU A 207 5.16 -26.79 -13.96
N ASP A 208 5.85 -27.93 -13.92
CA ASP A 208 6.41 -28.48 -12.69
C ASP A 208 7.49 -27.56 -12.11
N CYS A 209 8.28 -26.86 -12.95
CA CYS A 209 9.23 -25.84 -12.49
C CYS A 209 8.54 -24.63 -11.84
N VAL A 210 7.43 -24.15 -12.42
CA VAL A 210 6.64 -23.05 -11.83
C VAL A 210 6.00 -23.51 -10.51
N MET A 211 5.39 -24.70 -10.51
CA MET A 211 4.71 -25.24 -9.33
C MET A 211 5.68 -25.58 -8.20
N GLU A 212 6.94 -25.92 -8.47
CA GLU A 212 7.96 -26.05 -7.42
C GLU A 212 8.12 -24.75 -6.64
N VAL A 213 8.09 -23.60 -7.32
CA VAL A 213 8.17 -22.30 -6.64
C VAL A 213 6.86 -21.95 -5.92
N VAL A 214 5.71 -22.14 -6.58
CA VAL A 214 4.40 -21.89 -5.97
C VAL A 214 4.22 -22.69 -4.69
N ASN A 215 4.62 -23.96 -4.68
CA ASN A 215 4.43 -24.82 -3.52
C ASN A 215 5.39 -24.52 -2.36
N ASN A 216 6.63 -24.12 -2.67
CA ASN A 216 7.68 -24.03 -1.65
C ASN A 216 7.93 -22.62 -1.10
N TYR A 217 7.46 -21.57 -1.78
CA TYR A 217 7.77 -20.18 -1.42
C TYR A 217 6.51 -19.33 -1.23
N ASP A 218 6.53 -18.36 -0.30
CA ASP A 218 5.43 -17.39 -0.07
C ASP A 218 5.51 -16.21 -1.06
N ILE A 219 5.38 -16.52 -2.35
CA ILE A 219 5.30 -15.52 -3.42
C ILE A 219 3.91 -14.90 -3.51
N ASP A 220 3.84 -13.70 -4.09
CA ASP A 220 2.59 -12.96 -4.34
C ASP A 220 2.07 -13.19 -5.76
N GLY A 221 2.96 -13.50 -6.69
CA GLY A 221 2.58 -13.80 -8.06
C GLY A 221 3.62 -14.60 -8.85
N ILE A 222 3.16 -15.19 -9.95
CA ILE A 222 3.96 -15.73 -11.04
C ILE A 222 3.87 -14.75 -12.22
N HIS A 223 5.02 -14.47 -12.82
CA HIS A 223 5.13 -13.58 -13.96
C HIS A 223 5.86 -14.24 -15.12
N PHE A 224 5.27 -14.26 -16.31
CA PHE A 224 6.01 -14.57 -17.55
C PHE A 224 6.30 -13.28 -18.33
N ASP A 225 7.44 -13.22 -19.00
CA ASP A 225 7.76 -12.16 -19.96
C ASP A 225 7.26 -12.53 -21.37
N ASP A 226 7.88 -11.96 -22.40
CA ASP A 226 7.42 -11.98 -23.79
C ASP A 226 8.01 -13.13 -24.64
N TYR A 227 8.86 -13.98 -24.05
CA TYR A 227 9.55 -15.04 -24.77
C TYR A 227 8.76 -16.35 -24.78
N PHE A 228 7.99 -16.55 -25.86
CA PHE A 228 7.39 -17.82 -26.21
C PHE A 228 8.23 -18.52 -27.30
N TYR A 229 7.66 -18.84 -28.47
CA TYR A 229 8.43 -19.45 -29.56
C TYR A 229 9.51 -18.52 -30.13
N TYR A 230 9.33 -17.19 -30.00
CA TYR A 230 10.23 -16.10 -30.44
C TYR A 230 11.07 -16.45 -31.68
N GLU A 231 10.43 -16.48 -32.86
CA GLU A 231 11.08 -16.79 -34.13
C GLU A 231 11.13 -15.55 -35.05
N ALA A 232 12.22 -15.39 -35.80
CA ALA A 232 12.28 -14.51 -36.96
C ALA A 232 11.45 -15.09 -38.13
N SER A 233 11.39 -16.42 -38.25
CA SER A 233 10.65 -17.13 -39.31
C SER A 233 10.04 -18.47 -38.85
N ALA A 234 8.92 -18.88 -39.47
CA ALA A 234 8.12 -20.03 -39.03
C ALA A 234 8.80 -21.42 -39.07
N ASN A 235 9.97 -21.54 -39.69
CA ASN A 235 10.71 -22.81 -39.76
C ASN A 235 12.00 -22.79 -38.95
N GLU A 236 12.28 -21.71 -38.23
CA GLU A 236 13.53 -21.52 -37.51
C GLU A 236 13.76 -22.58 -36.43
N MET A 237 12.71 -22.97 -35.70
CA MET A 237 12.81 -23.94 -34.61
C MET A 237 13.01 -25.39 -35.08
N GLY A 238 12.63 -25.75 -36.31
CA GLY A 238 12.75 -27.12 -36.80
C GLY A 238 11.88 -28.14 -36.04
N ASP A 239 10.62 -27.78 -35.76
CA ASP A 239 9.64 -28.58 -35.01
C ASP A 239 8.66 -29.36 -35.90
N ASP A 240 8.95 -29.55 -37.19
CA ASP A 240 8.04 -30.26 -38.10
C ASP A 240 7.79 -31.71 -37.70
N THR A 241 8.81 -32.37 -37.13
CA THR A 241 8.67 -33.72 -36.59
C THR A 241 7.79 -33.74 -35.34
N THR A 242 7.92 -32.73 -34.48
CA THR A 242 7.06 -32.53 -33.30
C THR A 242 5.62 -32.28 -33.74
N TYR A 243 5.41 -31.37 -34.70
CA TYR A 243 4.10 -31.09 -35.27
C TYR A 243 3.44 -32.34 -35.84
N LYS A 244 4.13 -33.10 -36.70
CA LYS A 244 3.60 -34.36 -37.27
C LYS A 244 3.24 -35.38 -36.19
N LYS A 245 4.04 -35.47 -35.14
CA LYS A 245 3.84 -36.44 -34.05
C LYS A 245 2.68 -36.08 -33.13
N TYR A 246 2.52 -34.80 -32.78
CA TYR A 246 1.61 -34.38 -31.71
C TYR A 246 0.37 -33.62 -32.19
N ASN A 247 0.31 -33.15 -33.44
CA ASN A 247 -0.87 -32.46 -33.97
C ASN A 247 -2.07 -33.40 -34.15
N ASN A 248 -1.85 -34.68 -34.47
CA ASN A 248 -2.91 -35.68 -34.68
C ASN A 248 -4.04 -35.23 -35.63
N GLY A 249 -3.74 -34.36 -36.60
CA GLY A 249 -4.70 -33.80 -37.54
C GLY A 249 -5.63 -32.70 -36.97
N GLN A 250 -5.42 -32.23 -35.74
CA GLN A 250 -6.29 -31.24 -35.08
C GLN A 250 -6.19 -29.84 -35.71
N PHE A 251 -4.99 -29.43 -36.13
CA PHE A 251 -4.76 -28.11 -36.73
C PHE A 251 -4.22 -28.26 -38.14
N ALA A 252 -4.87 -27.59 -39.10
CA ALA A 252 -4.38 -27.50 -40.48
C ALA A 252 -3.12 -26.64 -40.61
N SER A 253 -2.95 -25.66 -39.71
CA SER A 253 -1.82 -24.73 -39.68
C SER A 253 -0.86 -25.06 -38.54
N LYS A 254 0.43 -25.15 -38.83
CA LYS A 254 1.48 -25.28 -37.79
C LYS A 254 1.47 -24.06 -36.86
N ALA A 255 1.15 -22.87 -37.36
CA ALA A 255 1.08 -21.66 -36.55
C ALA A 255 -0.06 -21.72 -35.51
N ASP A 256 -1.23 -22.25 -35.89
CA ASP A 256 -2.34 -22.45 -34.95
C ASP A 256 -2.02 -23.52 -33.90
N TRP A 257 -1.36 -24.60 -34.32
CA TRP A 257 -0.87 -25.62 -33.40
C TRP A 257 0.13 -25.06 -32.38
N ARG A 258 1.09 -24.22 -32.81
CA ARG A 258 2.03 -23.54 -31.90
C ARG A 258 1.33 -22.61 -30.91
N ARG A 259 0.37 -21.80 -31.39
CA ARG A 259 -0.48 -20.97 -30.51
C ARG A 259 -1.23 -21.82 -29.50
N ASN A 260 -1.77 -22.96 -29.92
CA ASN A 260 -2.47 -23.89 -29.03
C ASN A 260 -1.54 -24.50 -27.97
N ASN A 261 -0.30 -24.84 -28.30
CA ASN A 261 0.65 -25.36 -27.32
C ASN A 261 0.91 -24.36 -26.18
N THR A 262 1.11 -23.09 -26.52
CA THR A 262 1.26 -22.02 -25.52
C THR A 262 -0.07 -21.79 -24.77
N TYR A 263 -1.20 -21.79 -25.45
CA TYR A 263 -2.52 -21.69 -24.81
C TYR A 263 -2.75 -22.77 -23.75
N LEU A 264 -2.41 -24.03 -24.04
CA LEU A 264 -2.50 -25.13 -23.08
C LEU A 264 -1.62 -24.88 -21.85
N LEU A 265 -0.36 -24.47 -22.04
CA LEU A 265 0.52 -24.12 -20.93
C LEU A 265 -0.11 -23.04 -20.02
N ILE A 266 -0.59 -21.95 -20.60
CA ILE A 266 -1.15 -20.82 -19.82
C ILE A 266 -2.43 -21.26 -19.08
N LYS A 267 -3.34 -21.96 -19.77
CA LYS A 267 -4.59 -22.44 -19.19
C LYS A 267 -4.36 -23.42 -18.04
N GLU A 268 -3.48 -24.39 -18.25
CA GLU A 268 -3.19 -25.44 -17.27
C GLU A 268 -2.42 -24.88 -16.06
N LEU A 269 -1.45 -23.99 -16.28
CA LEU A 269 -0.75 -23.28 -15.20
C LEU A 269 -1.69 -22.45 -14.35
N SER A 270 -2.56 -21.66 -14.99
CA SER A 270 -3.51 -20.79 -14.28
C SER A 270 -4.39 -21.60 -13.30
N ALA A 271 -4.93 -22.72 -13.78
CA ALA A 271 -5.74 -23.63 -12.96
C ALA A 271 -4.92 -24.23 -11.80
N LYS A 272 -3.68 -24.66 -12.05
CA LYS A 272 -2.80 -25.25 -11.03
C LYS A 272 -2.39 -24.24 -9.97
N ILE A 273 -2.00 -23.03 -10.36
CA ILE A 273 -1.60 -21.94 -9.46
C ILE A 273 -2.78 -21.59 -8.54
N SER A 274 -3.95 -21.31 -9.14
CA SER A 274 -5.15 -20.93 -8.39
C SER A 274 -5.60 -22.02 -7.41
N SER A 275 -5.48 -23.28 -7.79
CA SER A 275 -5.82 -24.43 -6.93
C SER A 275 -4.84 -24.62 -5.77
N ALA A 276 -3.55 -24.34 -5.99
CA ALA A 276 -2.52 -24.51 -4.96
C ALA A 276 -2.52 -23.36 -3.95
N LYS A 277 -2.59 -22.11 -4.44
CA LYS A 277 -2.60 -20.89 -3.63
C LYS A 277 -3.46 -19.83 -4.31
N SER A 278 -4.70 -19.68 -3.84
CA SER A 278 -5.69 -18.78 -4.45
C SER A 278 -5.28 -17.29 -4.45
N TRP A 279 -4.37 -16.89 -3.57
CA TRP A 279 -3.84 -15.52 -3.53
C TRP A 279 -2.72 -15.26 -4.55
N VAL A 280 -2.07 -16.30 -5.08
CA VAL A 280 -0.98 -16.12 -6.04
C VAL A 280 -1.57 -15.67 -7.38
N LYS A 281 -1.14 -14.49 -7.82
CA LYS A 281 -1.55 -13.90 -9.10
C LYS A 281 -0.74 -14.53 -10.24
N PHE A 282 -1.35 -14.84 -11.37
CA PHE A 282 -0.64 -15.25 -12.59
C PHE A 282 -0.80 -14.19 -13.67
N GLY A 283 0.31 -13.63 -14.14
CA GLY A 283 0.26 -12.66 -15.22
C GLY A 283 1.44 -12.73 -16.18
N ILE A 284 1.24 -12.07 -17.31
CA ILE A 284 2.14 -12.19 -18.47
C ILE A 284 2.42 -10.80 -19.03
N SER A 285 3.68 -10.51 -19.31
CA SER A 285 4.11 -9.30 -20.00
C SER A 285 4.49 -9.60 -21.45
N PRO A 286 3.53 -9.57 -22.40
CA PRO A 286 3.85 -9.74 -23.80
C PRO A 286 4.49 -8.48 -24.39
N SER A 287 4.99 -8.59 -25.62
CA SER A 287 5.31 -7.41 -26.43
C SER A 287 4.08 -6.50 -26.61
N ALA A 288 4.30 -5.25 -27.00
CA ALA A 288 3.21 -4.27 -27.04
C ALA A 288 2.07 -4.60 -28.03
N ILE A 289 2.37 -5.32 -29.11
CA ILE A 289 1.46 -5.50 -30.25
C ILE A 289 1.03 -6.96 -30.35
N TRP A 290 -0.24 -7.23 -30.04
CA TRP A 290 -0.85 -8.54 -30.30
C TRP A 290 -0.86 -8.85 -31.81
N ARG A 291 -1.51 -7.98 -32.61
CA ARG A 291 -1.57 -7.98 -34.08
C ARG A 291 -1.82 -6.56 -34.60
N ASN A 292 -1.41 -6.30 -35.84
CA ASN A 292 -1.75 -5.04 -36.50
C ASN A 292 -3.16 -5.10 -37.10
N LYS A 293 -3.86 -3.96 -37.10
CA LYS A 293 -5.19 -3.80 -37.70
C LYS A 293 -5.25 -4.17 -39.18
N LYS A 294 -4.15 -3.94 -39.92
CA LYS A 294 -4.03 -4.29 -41.35
C LYS A 294 -4.03 -5.81 -41.59
N ASP A 295 -3.61 -6.59 -40.60
CA ASP A 295 -3.49 -8.06 -40.69
C ASP A 295 -4.70 -8.75 -40.04
N ASP A 296 -5.34 -8.09 -39.06
CA ASP A 296 -6.54 -8.54 -38.36
C ASP A 296 -7.37 -7.32 -37.91
N PRO A 297 -8.66 -7.19 -38.28
CA PRO A 297 -9.48 -6.03 -37.90
C PRO A 297 -9.60 -5.79 -36.38
N ALA A 298 -9.38 -6.81 -35.55
CA ALA A 298 -9.35 -6.68 -34.09
C ALA A 298 -8.02 -6.13 -33.54
N GLY A 299 -6.99 -6.02 -34.38
CA GLY A 299 -5.65 -5.56 -34.01
C GLY A 299 -5.58 -4.05 -33.75
N SER A 300 -4.46 -3.62 -33.16
CA SER A 300 -4.15 -2.21 -32.90
C SER A 300 -3.80 -1.48 -34.19
N ASN A 301 -4.03 -0.16 -34.28
CA ASN A 301 -3.63 0.67 -35.41
C ASN A 301 -2.10 0.91 -35.42
N THR A 302 -1.36 -0.17 -35.60
CA THR A 302 0.10 -0.25 -35.60
C THR A 302 0.60 -0.84 -36.91
N ASN A 303 1.90 -0.71 -37.15
CA ASN A 303 2.55 -1.23 -38.35
C ASN A 303 3.89 -1.90 -38.00
N SER A 304 3.86 -2.90 -37.14
CA SER A 304 5.03 -3.68 -36.77
C SER A 304 5.15 -4.95 -37.62
N SER A 305 6.36 -5.30 -38.04
CA SER A 305 6.65 -6.62 -38.61
C SER A 305 6.78 -7.71 -37.54
N TYR A 306 6.76 -7.31 -36.26
CA TYR A 306 6.91 -8.16 -35.10
C TYR A 306 5.69 -8.03 -34.17
N THR A 307 4.85 -9.07 -34.13
CA THR A 307 3.62 -9.14 -33.34
C THR A 307 3.61 -10.43 -32.52
N ASN A 308 2.95 -10.44 -31.35
CA ASN A 308 2.93 -11.63 -30.49
C ASN A 308 2.23 -12.80 -31.16
N TYR A 309 1.12 -12.56 -31.87
CA TYR A 309 0.35 -13.61 -32.51
C TYR A 309 1.10 -14.29 -33.66
N ASP A 310 1.80 -13.51 -34.49
CA ASP A 310 2.38 -13.99 -35.75
C ASP A 310 3.85 -14.41 -35.61
N LYS A 311 4.61 -13.85 -34.65
CA LYS A 311 6.05 -14.14 -34.47
C LYS A 311 6.40 -14.87 -33.18
N CYS A 312 5.65 -14.63 -32.11
CA CYS A 312 5.84 -15.36 -30.84
C CYS A 312 4.90 -16.56 -30.70
N TYR A 313 3.90 -16.68 -31.59
CA TYR A 313 2.80 -17.64 -31.49
C TYR A 313 2.12 -17.60 -30.11
N ALA A 314 1.91 -16.37 -29.63
CA ALA A 314 1.28 -16.06 -28.35
C ALA A 314 0.01 -15.26 -28.62
N ASP A 315 -1.15 -15.93 -28.46
CA ASP A 315 -2.45 -15.30 -28.66
C ASP A 315 -2.93 -14.61 -27.38
N THR A 316 -2.26 -13.49 -27.06
CA THR A 316 -2.48 -12.73 -25.83
C THR A 316 -3.90 -12.18 -25.72
N LYS A 317 -4.53 -11.85 -26.85
CA LYS A 317 -5.94 -11.45 -26.88
C LYS A 317 -6.85 -12.56 -26.36
N LYS A 318 -6.64 -13.80 -26.83
CA LYS A 318 -7.42 -14.95 -26.38
C LYS A 318 -7.27 -15.24 -24.88
N TRP A 319 -6.08 -15.04 -24.32
CA TRP A 319 -5.86 -15.22 -22.88
C TRP A 319 -6.64 -14.21 -22.04
N VAL A 320 -6.81 -12.98 -22.53
CA VAL A 320 -7.65 -11.96 -21.89
C VAL A 320 -9.14 -12.24 -22.11
N ASP A 321 -9.55 -12.57 -23.34
CA ASP A 321 -10.95 -12.82 -23.67
C ASP A 321 -11.56 -13.97 -22.85
N GLU A 322 -10.76 -15.03 -22.62
CA GLU A 322 -11.11 -16.22 -21.83
C GLU A 322 -10.72 -16.09 -20.34
N GLU A 323 -10.17 -14.95 -19.91
CA GLU A 323 -9.82 -14.67 -18.51
C GLU A 323 -8.87 -15.72 -17.90
N LEU A 324 -7.89 -16.19 -18.68
CA LEU A 324 -6.95 -17.23 -18.26
C LEU A 324 -5.87 -16.73 -17.29
N ILE A 325 -5.67 -15.43 -17.21
CA ILE A 325 -4.61 -14.77 -16.43
C ILE A 325 -5.23 -13.68 -15.56
N ASP A 326 -4.65 -13.45 -14.39
CA ASP A 326 -5.12 -12.41 -13.48
C ASP A 326 -4.72 -11.00 -13.94
N TYR A 327 -3.60 -10.89 -14.66
CA TYR A 327 -3.18 -9.62 -15.25
C TYR A 327 -2.39 -9.80 -16.56
N ILE A 328 -2.53 -8.82 -17.45
CA ILE A 328 -1.71 -8.65 -18.65
C ILE A 328 -0.85 -7.39 -18.51
N CYS A 329 0.42 -7.46 -18.92
CA CYS A 329 1.39 -6.37 -18.79
C CYS A 329 2.14 -6.05 -20.10
N PRO A 330 1.47 -5.54 -21.15
CA PRO A 330 2.11 -5.25 -22.42
C PRO A 330 3.31 -4.30 -22.27
N GLN A 331 4.41 -4.65 -22.93
CA GLN A 331 5.67 -3.90 -22.95
C GLN A 331 5.61 -2.73 -23.95
N ILE A 332 4.91 -1.64 -23.59
CA ILE A 332 4.74 -0.46 -24.45
C ILE A 332 5.98 0.44 -24.37
N TYR A 333 7.06 -0.02 -24.99
CA TYR A 333 8.39 0.60 -24.94
C TYR A 333 8.61 1.63 -26.06
N PHE A 334 7.58 2.41 -26.37
CA PHE A 334 7.55 3.34 -27.49
C PHE A 334 7.04 4.69 -27.01
N THR A 335 7.34 5.75 -27.76
CA THR A 335 6.81 7.08 -27.47
C THR A 335 5.46 7.30 -28.16
N TYR A 336 4.76 8.39 -27.82
CA TYR A 336 3.59 8.82 -28.61
C TYR A 336 3.93 9.08 -30.08
N ALA A 337 5.15 9.54 -30.37
CA ALA A 337 5.62 9.88 -31.71
C ALA A 337 6.09 8.67 -32.53
N ASN A 338 6.13 7.47 -31.94
CA ASN A 338 6.57 6.28 -32.65
C ASN A 338 5.61 5.92 -33.79
N ALA A 339 6.07 6.02 -35.04
CA ALA A 339 5.21 5.84 -36.22
C ALA A 339 4.69 4.40 -36.40
N ALA A 340 5.41 3.39 -35.88
CA ALA A 340 5.01 1.98 -36.01
C ALA A 340 4.14 1.50 -34.85
N ALA A 341 4.35 2.08 -33.66
CA ALA A 341 3.77 1.62 -32.40
C ALA A 341 3.47 2.79 -31.45
N PRO A 342 2.56 3.72 -31.78
CA PRO A 342 2.30 4.90 -30.95
C PRO A 342 1.83 4.50 -29.55
N TYR A 343 2.44 5.05 -28.51
CA TYR A 343 2.13 4.71 -27.11
C TYR A 343 0.63 4.83 -26.79
N GLY A 344 0.03 5.99 -27.12
CA GLY A 344 -1.36 6.26 -26.80
C GLY A 344 -2.35 5.30 -27.48
N GLU A 345 -2.06 4.86 -28.71
CA GLU A 345 -2.87 3.88 -29.44
C GLU A 345 -2.84 2.53 -28.72
N LEU A 346 -1.63 2.10 -28.31
CA LEU A 346 -1.43 0.81 -27.66
C LEU A 346 -2.10 0.76 -26.28
N VAL A 347 -1.92 1.77 -25.44
CA VAL A 347 -2.61 1.80 -24.13
C VAL A 347 -4.13 1.80 -24.33
N THR A 348 -4.64 2.57 -25.30
CA THR A 348 -6.08 2.60 -25.62
C THR A 348 -6.60 1.24 -26.09
N TRP A 349 -5.86 0.56 -26.97
CA TRP A 349 -6.24 -0.76 -27.46
C TRP A 349 -6.28 -1.81 -26.34
N TRP A 350 -5.24 -1.84 -25.50
CA TRP A 350 -5.19 -2.77 -24.36
C TRP A 350 -6.25 -2.48 -23.30
N SER A 351 -6.50 -1.20 -22.99
CA SER A 351 -7.58 -0.78 -22.09
C SER A 351 -8.94 -1.24 -22.60
N ASN A 352 -9.20 -1.10 -23.90
CA ASN A 352 -10.43 -1.60 -24.52
C ASN A 352 -10.55 -3.12 -24.48
N LEU A 353 -9.44 -3.86 -24.62
CA LEU A 353 -9.43 -5.31 -24.57
C LEU A 353 -9.81 -5.86 -23.18
N VAL A 354 -9.30 -5.26 -22.09
CA VAL A 354 -9.62 -5.69 -20.72
C VAL A 354 -10.95 -5.17 -20.20
N LYS A 355 -11.63 -4.29 -20.95
CA LYS A 355 -12.88 -3.67 -20.51
C LYS A 355 -13.96 -4.71 -20.20
N GLY A 356 -14.39 -4.74 -18.94
CA GLY A 356 -15.41 -5.69 -18.47
C GLY A 356 -14.89 -7.13 -18.30
N LYS A 357 -13.57 -7.31 -18.22
CA LYS A 357 -12.91 -8.59 -17.98
C LYS A 357 -12.35 -8.67 -16.57
N ASN A 358 -12.26 -9.88 -16.04
CA ASN A 358 -11.56 -10.22 -14.80
C ASN A 358 -10.04 -10.33 -15.03
N VAL A 359 -9.45 -9.31 -15.66
CA VAL A 359 -8.02 -9.25 -15.97
C VAL A 359 -7.55 -7.81 -15.75
N HIS A 360 -6.64 -7.60 -14.81
CA HIS A 360 -6.03 -6.27 -14.65
C HIS A 360 -5.08 -5.97 -15.82
N LEU A 361 -5.02 -4.70 -16.22
CA LEU A 361 -4.03 -4.21 -17.17
C LEU A 361 -2.96 -3.40 -16.45
N TYR A 362 -1.71 -3.84 -16.57
CA TYR A 362 -0.55 -3.06 -16.16
C TYR A 362 0.24 -2.64 -17.39
N ILE A 363 0.84 -1.45 -17.40
CA ILE A 363 1.63 -1.01 -18.56
C ILE A 363 3.13 -1.15 -18.28
N GLY A 364 3.84 -1.91 -19.12
CA GLY A 364 5.30 -1.97 -19.09
C GLY A 364 5.90 -0.73 -19.74
N MET A 365 6.77 -0.02 -19.00
CA MET A 365 7.36 1.26 -19.43
C MET A 365 8.88 1.17 -19.58
N ALA A 366 9.41 1.78 -20.63
CA ALA A 366 10.82 1.69 -21.01
C ALA A 366 11.73 2.71 -20.29
N LEU A 367 11.84 2.60 -18.96
CA LEU A 367 12.77 3.41 -18.18
C LEU A 367 14.20 3.32 -18.73
N TYR A 368 14.61 2.16 -19.26
CA TYR A 368 15.96 1.95 -19.80
C TYR A 368 16.31 2.81 -21.03
N LYS A 369 15.31 3.30 -21.77
CA LYS A 369 15.53 4.08 -23.01
C LYS A 369 15.81 5.55 -22.77
N ILE A 370 15.57 6.06 -21.55
CA ILE A 370 15.75 7.50 -21.29
C ILE A 370 17.23 7.87 -21.33
N SER A 371 17.52 8.89 -22.13
CA SER A 371 18.90 9.34 -22.40
C SER A 371 19.83 8.22 -22.88
N GLU A 372 19.30 7.15 -23.47
CA GLU A 372 20.10 6.09 -24.09
C GLU A 372 20.64 6.57 -25.44
N ALA A 373 21.96 6.80 -25.51
CA ALA A 373 22.62 7.20 -26.73
C ALA A 373 22.37 6.17 -27.85
N GLY A 374 21.77 6.62 -28.95
CA GLY A 374 21.45 5.77 -30.11
C GLY A 374 20.02 5.22 -30.15
N THR A 375 19.15 5.55 -29.19
CA THR A 375 17.71 5.26 -29.34
C THR A 375 17.16 5.91 -30.61
N ALA A 376 16.46 5.12 -31.44
CA ALA A 376 15.78 5.63 -32.64
C ALA A 376 14.55 6.47 -32.29
N ASP A 377 14.02 6.29 -31.08
CA ASP A 377 12.82 6.95 -30.58
C ASP A 377 13.21 8.19 -29.75
N LYS A 378 13.36 9.31 -30.46
CA LYS A 378 14.10 10.50 -29.99
C LYS A 378 13.43 11.23 -28.82
N ASP A 379 12.14 11.07 -28.61
CA ASP A 379 11.44 11.77 -27.52
C ASP A 379 11.86 11.26 -26.13
N PHE A 380 12.48 10.07 -26.04
CA PHE A 380 13.14 9.61 -24.82
C PHE A 380 14.45 10.36 -24.49
N LEU A 381 15.00 11.13 -25.43
CA LEU A 381 16.23 11.93 -25.24
C LEU A 381 15.94 13.36 -24.77
N VAL A 382 14.73 13.87 -25.03
CA VAL A 382 14.35 15.25 -24.69
C VAL A 382 14.24 15.37 -23.18
N ASP A 383 15.01 16.30 -22.60
CA ASP A 383 15.03 16.58 -21.15
C ASP A 383 15.11 15.30 -20.30
N ASN A 384 16.02 14.40 -20.66
CA ASN A 384 16.19 13.08 -20.03
C ASN A 384 14.93 12.21 -20.02
N GLY A 385 14.10 12.31 -21.06
CA GLY A 385 12.86 11.55 -21.22
C GLY A 385 11.75 11.96 -20.25
N VAL A 386 11.97 12.97 -19.39
CA VAL A 386 11.02 13.39 -18.36
C VAL A 386 9.66 13.79 -18.96
N PRO A 387 9.59 14.65 -20.00
CA PRO A 387 8.29 15.05 -20.54
C PRO A 387 7.51 13.88 -21.11
N GLU A 388 8.18 12.96 -21.81
CA GLU A 388 7.55 11.81 -22.42
C GLU A 388 7.03 10.81 -21.38
N MET A 389 7.89 10.37 -20.47
CA MET A 389 7.51 9.42 -19.42
C MET A 389 6.46 9.99 -18.47
N SER A 390 6.48 11.30 -18.21
CA SER A 390 5.45 11.98 -17.41
C SER A 390 4.08 11.91 -18.09
N ARG A 391 4.01 12.15 -19.41
CA ARG A 391 2.75 12.01 -20.16
C ARG A 391 2.25 10.56 -20.13
N GLN A 392 3.14 9.60 -20.31
CA GLN A 392 2.79 8.18 -20.28
C GLN A 392 2.21 7.76 -18.92
N LEU A 393 2.86 8.12 -17.81
CA LEU A 393 2.35 7.80 -16.47
C LEU A 393 1.03 8.50 -16.15
N LYS A 394 0.86 9.76 -16.57
CA LYS A 394 -0.42 10.49 -16.42
C LYS A 394 -1.56 9.82 -17.18
N GLN A 395 -1.31 9.38 -18.43
CA GLN A 395 -2.29 8.58 -19.19
C GLN A 395 -2.62 7.29 -18.46
N ASN A 396 -1.61 6.52 -18.03
CA ASN A 396 -1.83 5.24 -17.35
C ASN A 396 -2.65 5.42 -16.06
N THR A 397 -2.43 6.51 -15.32
CA THR A 397 -3.12 6.78 -14.07
C THR A 397 -4.58 7.22 -14.30
N THR A 398 -4.87 7.86 -15.43
CA THR A 398 -6.19 8.44 -15.74
C THR A 398 -7.07 7.50 -16.56
N MET A 399 -6.46 6.61 -17.36
CA MET A 399 -7.17 5.77 -18.30
C MET A 399 -7.91 4.63 -17.58
N ALA A 400 -9.22 4.56 -17.79
CA ALA A 400 -10.05 3.51 -17.23
C ALA A 400 -9.53 2.12 -17.64
N GLY A 401 -9.50 1.20 -16.67
CA GLY A 401 -9.03 -0.16 -16.87
C GLY A 401 -7.51 -0.31 -16.89
N VAL A 402 -6.71 0.75 -16.76
CA VAL A 402 -5.28 0.64 -16.46
C VAL A 402 -5.09 0.66 -14.95
N ASP A 403 -4.68 -0.47 -14.38
CA ASP A 403 -4.59 -0.69 -12.93
C ASP A 403 -3.16 -0.51 -12.40
N GLY A 404 -2.18 -0.28 -13.28
CA GLY A 404 -0.78 -0.29 -12.87
C GLY A 404 0.22 0.11 -13.94
N SER A 405 1.46 0.33 -13.48
CA SER A 405 2.61 0.57 -14.34
C SER A 405 3.86 -0.10 -13.77
N VAL A 406 4.64 -0.71 -14.65
CA VAL A 406 5.84 -1.48 -14.31
C VAL A 406 7.03 -0.93 -15.10
N LEU A 407 8.09 -0.52 -14.40
CA LEU A 407 9.27 0.08 -15.02
C LEU A 407 10.27 -1.01 -15.43
N PHE A 408 10.65 -1.04 -16.71
CA PHE A 408 11.78 -1.81 -17.20
C PHE A 408 12.99 -0.87 -17.33
N ARG A 409 13.96 -0.92 -16.41
CA ARG A 409 14.13 -1.91 -15.31
C ARG A 409 14.84 -1.31 -14.09
N ALA A 410 14.87 -2.06 -12.99
CA ALA A 410 15.23 -1.57 -11.66
C ALA A 410 16.60 -0.87 -11.55
N ASN A 411 17.67 -1.31 -12.24
CA ASN A 411 18.96 -0.60 -12.13
C ASN A 411 18.91 0.83 -12.67
N TYR A 412 17.97 1.15 -13.57
CA TYR A 412 17.83 2.51 -14.07
C TYR A 412 17.26 3.48 -13.03
N LEU A 413 16.72 2.98 -11.90
CA LEU A 413 16.39 3.84 -10.75
C LEU A 413 17.63 4.54 -10.17
N PHE A 414 18.83 3.99 -10.39
CA PHE A 414 20.10 4.54 -9.94
C PHE A 414 20.95 5.15 -11.06
N ALA A 415 20.53 5.01 -12.32
CA ALA A 415 21.30 5.51 -13.45
C ALA A 415 21.27 7.04 -13.48
N SER A 416 22.42 7.68 -13.72
CA SER A 416 22.53 9.14 -13.82
C SER A 416 21.65 9.70 -14.94
N SER A 417 21.54 8.98 -16.05
CA SER A 417 20.67 9.28 -17.19
C SER A 417 19.19 9.37 -16.82
N ALA A 418 18.79 8.70 -15.75
CA ALA A 418 17.40 8.53 -15.32
C ALA A 418 17.02 9.38 -14.10
N GLN A 419 17.99 9.95 -13.38
CA GLN A 419 17.73 10.61 -12.09
C GLN A 419 16.74 11.77 -12.18
N SER A 420 16.71 12.52 -13.29
CA SER A 420 15.73 13.59 -13.49
C SER A 420 14.29 13.06 -13.52
N PHE A 421 14.09 11.90 -14.15
CA PHE A 421 12.78 11.24 -14.17
C PHE A 421 12.45 10.61 -12.81
N VAL A 422 13.40 9.93 -12.16
CA VAL A 422 13.19 9.37 -10.81
C VAL A 422 12.84 10.46 -9.80
N TYR A 423 13.46 11.65 -9.91
CA TYR A 423 13.07 12.81 -9.11
C TYR A 423 11.61 13.24 -9.40
N SER A 424 11.21 13.32 -10.66
CA SER A 424 9.83 13.66 -11.04
C SER A 424 8.83 12.58 -10.61
N LEU A 425 9.24 11.31 -10.64
CA LEU A 425 8.48 10.17 -10.15
C LEU A 425 8.18 10.33 -8.65
N LYS A 426 9.19 10.62 -7.83
CA LYS A 426 9.05 10.80 -6.38
C LYS A 426 8.24 12.01 -5.98
N ASN A 427 8.41 13.13 -6.69
CA ASN A 427 7.92 14.43 -6.23
C ASN A 427 6.62 14.88 -6.93
N ASP A 428 6.23 14.24 -8.03
CA ASP A 428 4.98 14.54 -8.75
C ASP A 428 4.20 13.25 -9.03
N LEU A 429 4.72 12.39 -9.91
CA LEU A 429 3.94 11.34 -10.57
C LEU A 429 3.47 10.23 -9.60
N TRP A 430 4.33 9.82 -8.67
CA TRP A 430 4.06 8.85 -7.60
C TRP A 430 4.32 9.47 -6.22
N SER A 431 3.97 10.74 -6.06
CA SER A 431 4.18 11.54 -4.84
C SER A 431 3.46 11.03 -3.59
N THR A 432 2.45 10.19 -3.75
CA THR A 432 1.67 9.56 -2.67
C THR A 432 1.85 8.04 -2.70
N LYS A 433 1.75 7.35 -1.56
CA LYS A 433 1.69 5.88 -1.55
C LYS A 433 0.39 5.38 -2.18
N ALA A 434 0.39 4.19 -2.74
CA ALA A 434 -0.80 3.54 -3.28
C ALA A 434 -0.90 2.09 -2.81
N LEU A 435 -2.12 1.64 -2.57
CA LEU A 435 -2.40 0.22 -2.35
C LEU A 435 -2.33 -0.55 -3.68
N VAL A 436 -2.08 -1.85 -3.59
CA VAL A 436 -2.24 -2.73 -4.75
C VAL A 436 -3.75 -2.87 -5.04
N PRO A 437 -4.19 -2.73 -6.31
CA PRO A 437 -5.60 -2.90 -6.67
C PRO A 437 -6.12 -4.30 -6.31
N VAL A 438 -7.31 -4.35 -5.71
CA VAL A 438 -8.02 -5.61 -5.42
C VAL A 438 -8.44 -6.27 -6.73
N MET A 439 -8.34 -7.60 -6.80
CA MET A 439 -8.89 -8.43 -7.88
C MET A 439 -10.14 -9.17 -7.33
N PRO A 440 -11.35 -8.59 -7.40
CA PRO A 440 -12.51 -9.13 -6.68
C PRO A 440 -12.86 -10.57 -7.05
N TRP A 441 -12.56 -10.99 -8.28
CA TRP A 441 -12.80 -12.35 -8.78
C TRP A 441 -11.86 -13.41 -8.18
N LYS A 442 -10.70 -13.02 -7.62
CA LYS A 442 -9.81 -13.95 -6.88
C LYS A 442 -10.33 -14.25 -5.47
N GLY A 443 -11.38 -13.56 -5.02
CA GLY A 443 -11.98 -13.72 -3.71
C GLY A 443 -11.19 -13.01 -2.61
N GLY A 444 -10.99 -13.71 -1.50
CA GLY A 444 -10.57 -13.09 -0.25
C GLY A 444 -11.72 -12.37 0.43
N LYS A 445 -11.45 -11.80 1.60
CA LYS A 445 -12.43 -11.07 2.39
C LYS A 445 -11.69 -10.06 3.25
N ALA A 446 -12.24 -8.86 3.31
CA ALA A 446 -11.75 -7.84 4.24
C ALA A 446 -11.66 -8.42 5.67
N PRO A 447 -10.47 -8.36 6.31
CA PRO A 447 -10.32 -8.83 7.69
C PRO A 447 -11.20 -8.04 8.67
N ALA A 448 -11.32 -8.52 9.91
CA ALA A 448 -11.88 -7.70 10.98
C ALA A 448 -11.06 -6.40 11.18
N ALA A 449 -11.73 -5.33 11.59
CA ALA A 449 -11.06 -4.08 11.90
C ALA A 449 -10.06 -4.26 13.06
N PRO A 450 -8.92 -3.56 13.02
CA PRO A 450 -8.05 -3.43 14.20
C PRO A 450 -8.81 -2.88 15.41
N ALA A 451 -8.38 -3.22 16.63
CA ALA A 451 -8.96 -2.67 17.86
C ALA A 451 -7.90 -2.13 18.84
N ASN A 452 -8.36 -1.57 19.96
CA ASN A 452 -7.51 -1.15 21.08
C ASN A 452 -6.36 -0.22 20.66
N GLY A 453 -6.69 0.75 19.80
CA GLY A 453 -5.73 1.73 19.29
C GLY A 453 -5.23 2.67 20.39
N SER A 454 -3.93 2.96 20.41
CA SER A 454 -3.35 3.94 21.32
C SER A 454 -2.23 4.76 20.67
N ILE A 455 -2.06 5.99 21.15
CA ILE A 455 -0.94 6.88 20.79
C ILE A 455 -0.04 7.04 22.02
N SER A 456 1.26 6.91 21.82
CA SER A 456 2.29 7.21 22.81
C SER A 456 3.48 7.91 22.14
N THR A 457 4.44 8.37 22.94
CA THR A 457 5.67 8.99 22.45
C THR A 457 6.86 8.09 22.76
N VAL A 458 7.70 7.80 21.76
CA VAL A 458 8.95 7.04 21.93
C VAL A 458 10.09 7.79 21.27
N SER A 459 11.11 8.14 22.05
CA SER A 459 12.29 8.91 21.58
C SER A 459 11.92 10.20 20.81
N GLY A 460 10.90 10.91 21.28
CA GLY A 460 10.38 12.14 20.66
C GLY A 460 9.54 11.93 19.39
N LYS A 461 9.27 10.68 18.98
CA LYS A 461 8.43 10.33 17.82
C LYS A 461 7.06 9.80 18.25
N THR A 462 6.08 9.90 17.37
CA THR A 462 4.73 9.39 17.62
C THR A 462 4.72 7.89 17.38
N LYS A 463 4.41 7.10 18.41
CA LYS A 463 4.15 5.67 18.31
C LYS A 463 2.65 5.43 18.33
N ILE A 464 2.14 4.77 17.31
CA ILE A 464 0.79 4.23 17.30
C ILE A 464 0.84 2.71 17.45
N SER A 465 -0.13 2.16 18.18
CA SER A 465 -0.27 0.72 18.36
C SER A 465 -1.73 0.32 18.33
N TRP A 466 -1.99 -0.92 17.92
CA TRP A 466 -3.33 -1.54 17.86
C TRP A 466 -3.21 -3.05 18.07
N THR A 467 -4.34 -3.69 18.26
CA THR A 467 -4.47 -5.15 18.32
C THR A 467 -5.04 -5.66 17.00
N ASP A 468 -4.37 -6.65 16.42
CA ASP A 468 -4.94 -7.48 15.35
C ASP A 468 -6.05 -8.37 15.90
N ASN A 469 -7.16 -8.45 15.18
CA ASN A 469 -8.31 -9.27 15.57
C ASN A 469 -8.62 -10.39 14.57
N ASP A 470 -7.78 -10.57 13.54
CA ASP A 470 -8.07 -11.51 12.46
C ASP A 470 -6.79 -12.19 11.93
N SER A 471 -6.78 -13.53 11.95
CA SER A 471 -5.66 -14.31 11.45
C SER A 471 -5.42 -14.13 9.94
N SER A 472 -6.44 -13.70 9.17
CA SER A 472 -6.34 -13.46 7.73
C SER A 472 -5.66 -12.13 7.38
N THR A 473 -5.43 -11.24 8.35
CA THR A 473 -4.70 -9.99 8.13
C THR A 473 -3.29 -10.27 7.63
N ALA A 474 -2.93 -9.72 6.47
CA ALA A 474 -1.59 -9.78 5.91
C ALA A 474 -0.77 -8.53 6.24
N TYR A 475 -1.40 -7.35 6.17
CA TYR A 475 -0.75 -6.06 6.42
C TYR A 475 -1.77 -4.98 6.82
N TYR A 476 -1.27 -3.81 7.21
CA TYR A 476 -2.10 -2.65 7.56
C TYR A 476 -1.77 -1.46 6.68
N ALA A 477 -2.78 -0.64 6.41
CA ALA A 477 -2.61 0.71 5.89
C ALA A 477 -2.87 1.72 7.02
N VAL A 478 -1.93 2.64 7.21
CA VAL A 478 -1.97 3.69 8.23
C VAL A 478 -2.10 5.04 7.54
N TYR A 479 -3.15 5.77 7.89
CA TYR A 479 -3.41 7.11 7.40
C TYR A 479 -3.26 8.13 8.51
N LYS A 480 -2.84 9.35 8.17
CA LYS A 480 -2.71 10.48 9.10
C LYS A 480 -3.52 11.67 8.60
N TYR A 481 -4.42 12.13 9.45
CA TYR A 481 -5.29 13.28 9.24
C TYR A 481 -5.03 14.34 10.32
N LEU A 482 -5.35 15.58 10.02
CA LEU A 482 -5.39 16.66 11.00
C LEU A 482 -6.70 16.61 11.80
N ASN A 483 -6.68 17.14 13.02
CA ASN A 483 -7.88 17.22 13.85
C ASN A 483 -8.96 18.07 13.16
N GLY A 484 -10.18 17.53 13.10
CA GLY A 484 -11.31 18.15 12.41
C GLY A 484 -11.43 17.79 10.93
N GLU A 485 -10.41 17.17 10.31
CA GLU A 485 -10.55 16.59 8.98
C GLU A 485 -11.47 15.36 9.03
N THR A 486 -12.31 15.23 8.00
CA THR A 486 -13.13 14.03 7.82
C THR A 486 -12.31 12.98 7.09
N ALA A 487 -12.10 11.83 7.72
CA ALA A 487 -11.38 10.73 7.11
C ALA A 487 -12.30 9.93 6.17
N ASP A 488 -12.06 10.03 4.86
CA ASP A 488 -12.64 9.13 3.86
C ASP A 488 -11.54 8.26 3.23
N ILE A 489 -11.36 7.06 3.79
CA ILE A 489 -10.40 6.07 3.31
C ILE A 489 -10.80 5.40 2.00
N ASN A 490 -12.00 5.65 1.47
CA ASN A 490 -12.48 5.03 0.23
C ASN A 490 -12.22 5.91 -1.00
N SER A 491 -12.04 7.22 -0.79
CA SER A 491 -11.68 8.15 -1.87
C SER A 491 -10.26 7.94 -2.37
N ASN A 492 -10.01 8.35 -3.62
CA ASN A 492 -8.65 8.46 -4.15
C ASN A 492 -7.79 9.45 -3.35
N ASP A 493 -8.39 10.51 -2.81
CA ASP A 493 -7.66 11.53 -2.05
C ASP A 493 -7.05 10.99 -0.74
N SER A 494 -7.59 9.88 -0.22
CA SER A 494 -7.00 9.16 0.94
C SER A 494 -5.52 8.79 0.76
N ALA A 495 -5.04 8.64 -0.47
CA ALA A 495 -3.64 8.35 -0.74
C ALA A 495 -2.69 9.48 -0.24
N ARG A 496 -3.18 10.73 -0.18
CA ARG A 496 -2.42 11.86 0.42
C ARG A 496 -2.18 11.67 1.91
N HIS A 497 -3.09 10.96 2.56
CA HIS A 497 -3.05 10.69 3.99
C HIS A 497 -2.37 9.36 4.31
N LEU A 498 -2.19 8.46 3.33
CA LEU A 498 -1.54 7.16 3.50
C LEU A 498 -0.04 7.34 3.80
N VAL A 499 0.32 7.29 5.08
CA VAL A 499 1.70 7.49 5.53
C VAL A 499 2.54 6.24 5.39
N THR A 500 1.94 5.05 5.57
CA THR A 500 2.65 3.79 5.41
C THR A 500 1.71 2.61 5.17
N THR A 501 2.28 1.54 4.62
CA THR A 501 1.72 0.20 4.67
C THR A 501 2.73 -0.73 5.35
N ILE A 502 2.28 -1.56 6.26
CA ILE A 502 3.16 -2.35 7.12
C ILE A 502 2.69 -3.80 7.22
N ARG A 503 3.61 -4.73 6.97
CA ARG A 503 3.33 -6.16 7.08
C ARG A 503 3.02 -6.52 8.53
N LYS A 504 2.09 -7.45 8.75
CA LYS A 504 1.77 -7.97 10.08
C LYS A 504 3.00 -8.65 10.69
N THR A 505 3.31 -8.34 11.94
CA THR A 505 4.41 -8.95 12.70
C THR A 505 3.86 -9.82 13.82
N GLY A 506 3.67 -11.11 13.54
CA GLY A 506 3.09 -12.06 14.50
C GLY A 506 1.61 -11.78 14.79
N ASN A 507 1.07 -12.41 15.84
CA ASN A 507 -0.32 -12.24 16.28
C ASN A 507 -0.41 -11.23 17.43
N GLY A 508 -1.54 -10.51 17.52
CA GLY A 508 -1.84 -9.62 18.65
C GLY A 508 -1.39 -8.18 18.41
N ALA A 509 -0.57 -7.64 19.31
CA ALA A 509 -0.19 -6.23 19.28
C ALA A 509 0.68 -5.88 18.05
N GLN A 510 0.36 -4.77 17.40
CA GLN A 510 1.04 -4.22 16.23
C GLN A 510 1.39 -2.76 16.50
N GLU A 511 2.42 -2.25 15.84
CA GLU A 511 2.89 -0.87 16.06
C GLU A 511 3.51 -0.23 14.82
N PHE A 512 3.46 1.10 14.80
CA PHE A 512 4.16 1.93 13.84
C PHE A 512 4.69 3.20 14.51
N ILE A 513 5.91 3.60 14.14
CA ILE A 513 6.53 4.83 14.61
C ILE A 513 6.52 5.85 13.45
N ASP A 514 5.66 6.86 13.57
CA ASP A 514 5.63 7.96 12.64
C ASP A 514 6.83 8.89 12.89
N SER A 515 7.72 8.94 11.90
CA SER A 515 8.91 9.80 11.89
C SER A 515 8.69 11.12 11.14
N SER A 516 7.49 11.38 10.60
CA SER A 516 7.14 12.68 10.03
C SER A 516 7.06 13.72 11.17
N GLY A 517 8.09 14.56 11.28
CA GLY A 517 8.41 15.40 12.44
C GLY A 517 7.44 16.54 12.79
N ASN A 518 6.14 16.37 12.59
CA ASN A 518 5.12 17.34 12.98
C ASN A 518 4.43 16.90 14.28
N SER A 519 4.55 17.78 15.27
CA SER A 519 3.96 17.77 16.62
C SER A 519 2.63 17.01 16.76
N LEU A 520 2.54 16.23 17.86
CA LEU A 520 1.39 15.48 18.38
C LEU A 520 0.09 16.28 18.58
N SER A 521 0.13 17.60 18.36
CA SER A 521 -1.00 18.52 18.51
C SER A 521 -2.06 18.24 17.45
N GLY A 522 -2.95 17.27 17.71
CA GLY A 522 -4.16 17.02 16.93
C GLY A 522 -3.99 16.07 15.74
N ALA A 523 -3.03 15.14 15.76
CA ALA A 523 -2.96 14.09 14.75
C ALA A 523 -4.03 13.01 15.02
N VAL A 524 -4.79 12.65 13.98
CA VAL A 524 -5.72 11.52 13.98
C VAL A 524 -5.16 10.46 13.04
N TYR A 525 -4.91 9.26 13.57
CA TYR A 525 -4.50 8.13 12.76
C TYR A 525 -5.71 7.25 12.45
N ILE A 526 -5.78 6.79 11.21
CA ILE A 526 -6.73 5.76 10.80
C ILE A 526 -5.93 4.51 10.43
N VAL A 527 -6.30 3.37 10.99
CA VAL A 527 -5.65 2.09 10.70
C VAL A 527 -6.69 1.13 10.12
N THR A 528 -6.32 0.48 9.02
CA THR A 528 -7.12 -0.60 8.40
C THR A 528 -6.26 -1.82 8.21
N ALA A 529 -6.81 -3.01 8.46
CA ALA A 529 -6.24 -4.31 8.10
C ALA A 529 -6.60 -4.68 6.65
N LEU A 530 -5.69 -5.38 5.97
CA LEU A 530 -5.83 -5.87 4.60
C LEU A 530 -5.41 -7.35 4.52
N ASP A 531 -6.15 -8.16 3.76
CA ASP A 531 -5.80 -9.57 3.50
C ASP A 531 -4.71 -9.70 2.40
N ARG A 532 -4.34 -10.94 2.04
CA ARG A 532 -3.34 -11.21 0.98
C ARG A 532 -3.79 -10.74 -0.42
N LEU A 533 -5.09 -10.51 -0.63
CA LEU A 533 -5.68 -10.04 -1.88
C LEU A 533 -6.09 -8.55 -1.81
N HIS A 534 -5.61 -7.84 -0.78
CA HIS A 534 -5.77 -6.41 -0.53
C HIS A 534 -7.20 -5.95 -0.20
N ASN A 535 -8.10 -6.87 0.16
CA ASN A 535 -9.42 -6.52 0.66
C ASN A 535 -9.28 -5.76 1.98
N GLN A 536 -9.78 -4.52 2.01
CA GLN A 536 -9.57 -3.60 3.13
C GLN A 536 -10.74 -3.63 4.12
N SER A 537 -10.41 -3.78 5.40
CA SER A 537 -11.34 -3.71 6.54
C SER A 537 -11.89 -2.30 6.79
N SER A 538 -12.91 -2.21 7.64
CA SER A 538 -13.31 -0.93 8.24
C SER A 538 -12.21 -0.35 9.14
N SER A 539 -12.26 0.95 9.38
CA SER A 539 -11.20 1.69 10.07
C SER A 539 -11.26 1.64 11.59
N LEU A 540 -10.07 1.59 12.20
CA LEU A 540 -9.82 1.99 13.57
C LEU A 540 -9.33 3.44 13.59
N LYS A 541 -10.06 4.33 14.26
CA LYS A 541 -9.62 5.70 14.55
C LYS A 541 -8.82 5.73 15.85
N ILE A 542 -7.60 6.26 15.80
CA ILE A 542 -6.71 6.45 16.93
C ILE A 542 -6.39 7.94 17.07
N SER A 543 -6.82 8.55 18.18
CA SER A 543 -6.53 9.96 18.48
C SER A 543 -6.17 10.15 19.95
N ASN A 544 -5.38 11.17 20.22
CA ASN A 544 -5.09 11.69 21.57
C ASN A 544 -5.98 12.89 21.92
N MET A 545 -7.19 12.94 21.34
CA MET A 545 -8.22 13.96 21.53
C MET A 545 -9.51 13.28 21.99
N SER A 546 -10.30 13.98 22.82
CA SER A 546 -11.66 13.56 23.18
C SER A 546 -12.56 13.48 21.95
N LYS A 547 -13.49 12.53 21.96
CA LYS A 547 -14.54 12.43 20.95
C LYS A 547 -15.57 13.56 21.05
N TYR A 548 -15.73 14.15 22.23
CA TYR A 548 -16.85 15.04 22.57
C TYR A 548 -16.41 16.48 22.89
N PHE A 549 -15.15 16.69 23.29
CA PHE A 549 -14.66 17.99 23.76
C PHE A 549 -13.40 18.46 23.03
N LYS A 550 -13.44 19.68 22.50
CA LYS A 550 -12.39 20.29 21.66
C LYS A 550 -11.12 20.66 22.42
N ASP A 551 -11.24 20.88 23.72
CA ASP A 551 -10.16 21.31 24.63
C ASP A 551 -9.59 20.15 25.48
N VAL A 552 -10.03 18.92 25.22
CA VAL A 552 -9.53 17.72 25.90
C VAL A 552 -8.66 16.94 24.90
N GLY A 553 -7.35 16.91 25.16
CA GLY A 553 -6.35 16.54 24.17
C GLY A 553 -5.00 16.14 24.79
N PRO A 554 -3.87 16.32 24.08
CA PRO A 554 -2.54 15.85 24.53
C PRO A 554 -2.16 16.31 25.95
N ASN A 555 -2.48 17.55 26.32
CA ASN A 555 -2.18 18.11 27.64
C ASN A 555 -2.98 17.45 28.78
N THR A 556 -4.04 16.72 28.45
CA THR A 556 -4.96 16.04 29.37
C THR A 556 -5.17 14.58 28.96
N ALA A 557 -4.20 13.98 28.25
CA ALA A 557 -4.26 12.62 27.72
C ALA A 557 -4.68 11.57 28.76
N TRP A 558 -4.22 11.74 30.01
CA TRP A 558 -4.53 10.86 31.15
C TRP A 558 -6.01 10.87 31.57
N ALA A 559 -6.77 11.91 31.22
CA ALA A 559 -8.17 12.09 31.62
C ALA A 559 -9.15 11.85 30.47
N ILE A 560 -8.69 11.73 29.21
CA ILE A 560 -9.59 11.67 28.03
C ILE A 560 -10.62 10.55 28.15
N THR A 561 -10.17 9.31 28.39
CA THR A 561 -11.05 8.15 28.52
C THR A 561 -12.08 8.33 29.64
N ALA A 562 -11.67 8.91 30.77
CA ALA A 562 -12.55 9.17 31.90
C ALA A 562 -13.61 10.22 31.55
N ILE A 563 -13.20 11.33 30.92
CA ILE A 563 -14.09 12.42 30.50
C ILE A 563 -15.11 11.91 29.47
N ASP A 564 -14.65 11.16 28.46
CA ASP A 564 -15.51 10.60 27.41
C ASP A 564 -16.50 9.58 27.99
N LYS A 565 -16.06 8.70 28.90
CA LYS A 565 -16.93 7.74 29.60
C LYS A 565 -18.03 8.43 30.40
N LEU A 566 -17.71 9.52 31.09
CA LEU A 566 -18.70 10.29 31.84
C LEU A 566 -19.69 11.03 30.92
N TYR A 567 -19.25 11.46 29.74
CA TYR A 567 -20.14 12.05 28.75
C TYR A 567 -21.12 11.00 28.20
N GLU A 568 -20.60 9.83 27.80
CA GLU A 568 -21.38 8.68 27.32
C GLU A 568 -22.40 8.19 28.37
N SER A 569 -22.07 8.36 29.66
CA SER A 569 -22.94 8.01 30.79
C SER A 569 -23.93 9.12 31.19
N ASN A 570 -24.02 10.23 30.43
CA ASN A 570 -24.84 11.41 30.73
C ASN A 570 -24.55 12.10 32.09
N ILE A 571 -23.34 11.91 32.63
CA ILE A 571 -22.90 12.53 33.88
C ILE A 571 -22.37 13.94 33.62
N VAL A 572 -21.65 14.14 32.50
CA VAL A 572 -21.13 15.45 32.08
C VAL A 572 -21.62 15.81 30.68
N SER A 573 -21.84 17.10 30.44
CA SER A 573 -22.17 17.66 29.12
C SER A 573 -21.19 18.74 28.66
N GLY A 574 -20.16 19.03 29.46
CA GLY A 574 -19.25 20.16 29.27
C GLY A 574 -19.86 21.50 29.70
N VAL A 575 -19.29 22.59 29.22
CA VAL A 575 -19.70 23.98 29.53
C VAL A 575 -20.33 24.69 28.34
N GLY A 576 -20.67 23.94 27.28
CA GLY A 576 -21.22 24.46 26.02
C GLY A 576 -20.18 24.54 24.89
N SER A 577 -20.65 24.71 23.64
CA SER A 577 -19.83 24.87 22.42
C SER A 577 -18.78 23.76 22.15
N GLY A 578 -18.94 22.60 22.80
CA GLY A 578 -17.99 21.48 22.74
C GLY A 578 -16.75 21.64 23.64
N TYR A 579 -16.84 22.40 24.74
CA TYR A 579 -15.74 22.57 25.71
C TYR A 579 -16.02 21.85 27.03
N PHE A 580 -14.97 21.30 27.65
CA PHE A 580 -15.03 20.67 28.97
C PHE A 580 -14.34 21.49 30.06
N LEU A 581 -13.33 22.30 29.72
CA LEU A 581 -12.44 23.04 30.60
C LEU A 581 -11.69 22.14 31.62
N PRO A 582 -10.87 21.19 31.15
CA PRO A 582 -10.29 20.14 32.02
C PRO A 582 -9.41 20.69 33.15
N SER A 583 -8.71 21.80 32.93
CA SER A 583 -7.82 22.42 33.92
C SER A 583 -8.52 23.42 34.85
N SER A 584 -9.80 23.74 34.61
CA SER A 584 -10.55 24.63 35.51
C SER A 584 -10.92 23.91 36.79
N ASN A 585 -10.85 24.63 37.91
CA ASN A 585 -11.35 24.15 39.20
C ASN A 585 -12.87 23.94 39.11
N ILE A 586 -13.35 22.86 39.72
CA ILE A 586 -14.76 22.52 39.74
C ILE A 586 -15.48 23.19 40.92
N THR A 587 -16.70 23.66 40.67
CA THR A 587 -17.56 24.22 41.71
C THR A 587 -18.15 23.11 42.59
N ARG A 588 -18.52 23.45 43.83
CA ARG A 588 -19.17 22.52 44.76
C ARG A 588 -20.50 21.99 44.21
N GLY A 589 -21.28 22.85 43.54
CA GLY A 589 -22.54 22.47 42.90
C GLY A 589 -22.36 21.49 41.76
N ASP A 590 -21.41 21.75 40.85
CA ASP A 590 -21.08 20.85 39.74
C ASP A 590 -20.58 19.49 40.24
N PHE A 591 -19.71 19.49 41.25
CA PHE A 591 -19.18 18.26 41.83
C PHE A 591 -20.29 17.37 42.41
N ILE A 592 -21.17 17.93 43.25
CA ILE A 592 -22.27 17.16 43.83
C ILE A 592 -23.21 16.65 42.76
N LEU A 593 -23.54 17.47 41.75
CA LEU A 593 -24.34 17.04 40.62
C LEU A 593 -23.71 15.83 39.90
N MET A 594 -22.41 15.87 39.63
CA MET A 594 -21.70 14.77 39.00
C MET A 594 -21.66 13.52 39.89
N LEU A 595 -21.41 13.66 41.19
CA LEU A 595 -21.33 12.54 42.13
C LEU A 595 -22.69 11.82 42.28
N ILE A 596 -23.77 12.56 42.49
CA ILE A 596 -25.12 12.01 42.61
C ILE A 596 -25.54 11.28 41.33
N LYS A 597 -25.27 11.85 40.15
CA LYS A 597 -25.52 11.20 38.86
C LYS A 597 -24.70 9.92 38.68
N THR A 598 -23.43 9.93 39.06
CA THR A 598 -22.53 8.78 38.91
C THR A 598 -23.03 7.57 39.69
N LEU A 599 -23.44 7.79 40.93
CA LEU A 599 -23.93 6.73 41.83
C LEU A 599 -25.44 6.50 41.76
N LYS A 600 -26.16 7.27 40.92
CA LYS A 600 -27.62 7.23 40.77
C LYS A 600 -28.36 7.30 42.11
N LEU A 601 -27.91 8.19 42.98
CA LEU A 601 -28.49 8.36 44.33
C LEU A 601 -29.75 9.22 44.27
N GLU A 602 -30.77 8.82 45.02
CA GLU A 602 -32.06 9.50 45.09
C GLU A 602 -32.52 9.60 46.55
N ALA A 603 -33.18 10.71 46.90
CA ALA A 603 -33.82 10.91 48.20
C ALA A 603 -34.90 11.98 48.10
N GLU A 604 -35.97 11.82 48.87
CA GLU A 604 -36.96 12.87 49.09
C GLU A 604 -36.45 13.89 50.12
N PHE A 605 -36.75 15.17 49.91
CA PHE A 605 -36.38 16.25 50.83
C PHE A 605 -37.38 17.42 50.76
N GLU A 606 -37.68 18.02 51.90
CA GLU A 606 -38.66 19.12 52.01
C GLU A 606 -38.02 20.52 51.92
N GLY A 607 -36.69 20.61 51.91
CA GLY A 607 -35.98 21.89 51.82
C GLY A 607 -34.48 21.75 51.54
N ASN A 608 -33.88 22.83 51.05
CA ASN A 608 -32.47 22.86 50.63
C ASN A 608 -31.65 23.84 51.49
N PHE A 609 -30.40 24.12 51.11
CA PHE A 609 -29.61 25.22 51.66
C PHE A 609 -30.16 26.57 51.18
N SER A 610 -30.03 27.60 52.02
CA SER A 610 -30.58 28.94 51.76
C SER A 610 -30.04 29.62 50.50
N ASP A 611 -28.86 29.23 50.04
CA ASP A 611 -28.17 29.76 48.86
C ASP A 611 -28.28 28.84 47.62
N VAL A 612 -29.22 27.91 47.63
CA VAL A 612 -29.49 26.97 46.53
C VAL A 612 -30.95 27.13 46.05
N PRO A 613 -31.22 28.07 45.13
CA PRO A 613 -32.57 28.30 44.59
C PRO A 613 -33.11 27.09 43.80
N GLU A 614 -34.43 26.87 43.84
CA GLU A 614 -35.13 25.81 43.09
C GLU A 614 -34.88 25.85 41.59
N SER A 615 -34.64 27.04 41.04
CA SER A 615 -34.32 27.23 39.62
C SER A 615 -32.90 26.79 39.23
N SER A 616 -32.05 26.42 40.20
CA SER A 616 -30.67 25.99 39.93
C SER A 616 -30.63 24.58 39.35
N TYR A 617 -29.85 24.37 38.29
CA TYR A 617 -29.70 23.05 37.66
C TYR A 617 -29.13 21.96 38.59
N TYR A 618 -28.48 22.34 39.70
CA TYR A 618 -27.98 21.42 40.74
C TYR A 618 -28.91 21.28 41.95
N TYR A 619 -30.10 21.91 41.97
CA TYR A 619 -30.99 21.96 43.15
C TYR A 619 -31.30 20.55 43.68
N ASN A 620 -31.80 19.66 42.82
CA ASN A 620 -32.15 18.29 43.23
C ASN A 620 -30.95 17.49 43.72
N ALA A 621 -29.78 17.63 43.07
CA ALA A 621 -28.58 16.92 43.48
C ALA A 621 -28.07 17.38 44.84
N VAL A 622 -28.07 18.70 45.11
CA VAL A 622 -27.68 19.23 46.42
C VAL A 622 -28.69 18.86 47.50
N GLY A 623 -29.98 18.90 47.21
CA GLY A 623 -31.04 18.48 48.14
C GLY A 623 -30.93 17.00 48.51
N THR A 624 -30.73 16.14 47.50
CA THR A 624 -30.46 14.71 47.68
C THR A 624 -29.21 14.49 48.54
N ALA A 625 -28.11 15.18 48.22
CA ALA A 625 -26.86 15.06 48.98
C ALA A 625 -27.00 15.52 50.44
N LYS A 626 -27.83 16.54 50.70
CA LYS A 626 -28.16 17.01 52.06
C LYS A 626 -28.99 15.95 52.80
N ALA A 627 -30.05 15.44 52.19
CA ALA A 627 -30.95 14.46 52.79
C ALA A 627 -30.25 13.14 53.13
N LEU A 628 -29.33 12.72 52.26
CA LEU A 628 -28.51 11.51 52.47
C LEU A 628 -27.32 11.73 53.40
N GLY A 629 -27.08 12.96 53.90
CA GLY A 629 -25.95 13.27 54.79
C GLY A 629 -24.58 13.26 54.11
N ILE A 630 -24.54 13.33 52.77
CA ILE A 630 -23.30 13.42 51.97
C ILE A 630 -22.60 14.76 52.22
N THR A 631 -23.37 15.84 52.41
CA THR A 631 -22.83 17.17 52.73
C THR A 631 -23.65 17.89 53.80
N ASP A 632 -22.93 18.55 54.71
CA ASP A 632 -23.51 19.37 55.80
C ASP A 632 -23.45 20.88 55.46
N GLY A 633 -22.98 21.24 54.26
CA GLY A 633 -22.77 22.63 53.84
C GLY A 633 -21.47 23.25 54.35
N THR A 634 -21.41 24.58 54.41
CA THR A 634 -20.29 25.37 54.98
C THR A 634 -20.63 26.03 56.32
N GLY A 635 -21.83 25.76 56.85
CA GLY A 635 -22.39 26.39 58.05
C GLY A 635 -23.48 27.43 57.74
N ASN A 636 -24.21 27.88 58.76
CA ASN A 636 -25.28 28.89 58.64
C ASN A 636 -26.34 28.57 57.56
N ASN A 637 -26.65 27.28 57.37
CA ASN A 637 -27.55 26.78 56.32
C ASN A 637 -27.15 27.23 54.89
N LYS A 638 -25.84 27.30 54.60
CA LYS A 638 -25.29 27.57 53.26
C LYS A 638 -24.49 26.38 52.72
N PHE A 639 -24.49 26.23 51.39
CA PHE A 639 -23.70 25.22 50.68
C PHE A 639 -22.53 25.80 49.88
N GLU A 640 -22.67 27.05 49.43
CA GLU A 640 -21.77 27.77 48.52
C GLU A 640 -21.56 27.06 47.18
N PRO A 641 -22.63 26.85 46.38
CA PRO A 641 -22.54 26.03 45.16
C PRO A 641 -21.58 26.56 44.11
N LYS A 642 -21.28 27.87 44.11
CA LYS A 642 -20.38 28.52 43.15
C LYS A 642 -18.91 28.55 43.59
N SER A 643 -18.62 28.24 44.86
CA SER A 643 -17.25 28.16 45.37
C SER A 643 -16.56 26.89 44.85
N ASN A 644 -15.24 26.94 44.66
CA ASN A 644 -14.46 25.76 44.27
C ASN A 644 -14.38 24.76 45.44
N ILE A 645 -14.45 23.47 45.14
CA ILE A 645 -14.33 22.43 46.16
C ILE A 645 -12.85 22.13 46.47
N THR A 646 -12.52 22.06 47.77
CA THR A 646 -11.20 21.60 48.20
C THR A 646 -11.08 20.09 48.02
N ARG A 647 -9.87 19.60 47.82
CA ARG A 647 -9.64 18.17 47.58
C ARG A 647 -10.02 17.31 48.77
N GLN A 648 -9.77 17.77 50.00
CA GLN A 648 -10.18 17.04 51.21
C GLN A 648 -11.71 16.99 51.39
N ASP A 649 -12.44 18.06 51.03
CA ASP A 649 -13.92 18.04 51.08
C ASP A 649 -14.50 17.09 50.06
N MET A 650 -13.95 17.09 48.84
CA MET A 650 -14.33 16.15 47.80
C MET A 650 -14.13 14.70 48.26
N ILE A 651 -12.96 14.38 48.85
CA ILE A 651 -12.64 13.04 49.37
C ILE A 651 -13.69 12.59 50.40
N VAL A 652 -14.06 13.47 51.34
CA VAL A 652 -15.07 13.15 52.36
C VAL A 652 -16.44 12.90 51.75
N GLN A 653 -16.86 13.74 50.78
CA GLN A 653 -18.15 13.60 50.13
C GLN A 653 -18.23 12.33 49.27
N VAL A 654 -17.16 11.96 48.54
CA VAL A 654 -17.08 10.68 47.82
C VAL A 654 -17.16 9.52 48.80
N TYR A 655 -16.42 9.56 49.92
CA TYR A 655 -16.43 8.49 50.92
C TYR A 655 -17.83 8.27 51.52
N LYS A 656 -18.50 9.35 51.92
CA LYS A 656 -19.88 9.28 52.43
C LYS A 656 -20.83 8.71 51.37
N ALA A 657 -20.75 9.20 50.13
CA ALA A 657 -21.61 8.73 49.04
C ALA A 657 -21.40 7.23 48.72
N LEU A 658 -20.15 6.74 48.74
CA LEU A 658 -19.87 5.32 48.54
C LEU A 658 -20.42 4.44 49.65
N LYS A 659 -20.38 4.91 50.91
CA LYS A 659 -21.02 4.22 52.04
C LYS A 659 -22.53 4.12 51.86
N ILE A 660 -23.17 5.21 51.39
CA ILE A 660 -24.62 5.25 51.15
C ILE A 660 -25.01 4.36 49.96
N ALA A 661 -24.17 4.30 48.93
CA ALA A 661 -24.33 3.39 47.80
C ALA A 661 -23.95 1.93 48.13
N GLU A 662 -23.65 1.62 49.40
CA GLU A 662 -23.26 0.29 49.89
C GLU A 662 -22.08 -0.34 49.12
N ILE A 663 -21.19 0.49 48.56
CA ILE A 663 -19.99 0.01 47.86
C ILE A 663 -19.01 -0.55 48.90
N PRO A 664 -18.56 -1.81 48.78
CA PRO A 664 -17.61 -2.39 49.72
C PRO A 664 -16.28 -1.62 49.72
N LEU A 665 -15.82 -1.20 50.90
CA LEU A 665 -14.56 -0.48 51.09
C LEU A 665 -13.71 -1.19 52.14
N ALA A 666 -12.44 -1.41 51.82
CA ALA A 666 -11.47 -1.82 52.83
C ALA A 666 -11.33 -0.72 53.91
N GLY A 667 -11.20 -1.14 55.17
CA GLY A 667 -11.04 -0.22 56.30
C GLY A 667 -9.81 0.69 56.19
N ALA A 668 -9.86 1.81 56.91
CA ALA A 668 -8.82 2.84 56.89
C ALA A 668 -7.44 2.27 57.24
N ASP A 669 -6.41 2.73 56.52
CA ASP A 669 -5.03 2.38 56.77
C ASP A 669 -4.17 3.63 56.71
N MET A 670 -3.77 4.14 57.87
CA MET A 670 -3.02 5.39 57.96
C MET A 670 -1.62 5.29 57.34
N SER A 671 -1.08 4.08 57.18
CA SER A 671 0.21 3.89 56.52
C SER A 671 0.15 4.24 55.03
N GLU A 672 -1.04 4.16 54.41
CA GLU A 672 -1.27 4.60 53.04
C GLU A 672 -1.11 6.12 52.90
N LEU A 673 -1.51 6.89 53.91
CA LEU A 673 -1.34 8.34 53.92
C LEU A 673 0.11 8.77 54.18
N ALA A 674 0.85 7.99 54.97
CA ALA A 674 2.26 8.26 55.28
C ALA A 674 3.17 8.27 54.03
N LYS A 675 2.71 7.68 52.92
CA LYS A 675 3.38 7.71 51.60
C LYS A 675 3.42 9.12 50.98
N TYR A 676 2.58 10.05 51.47
CA TYR A 676 2.48 11.41 50.97
C TYR A 676 3.15 12.42 51.90
N SER A 677 3.99 13.27 51.30
CA SER A 677 4.79 14.28 51.99
C SER A 677 3.98 15.40 52.66
N ASP A 678 2.71 15.56 52.29
CA ASP A 678 1.80 16.58 52.82
C ASP A 678 0.61 15.99 53.59
N SER A 679 0.71 14.72 54.02
CA SER A 679 -0.32 14.05 54.82
C SER A 679 -0.65 14.77 56.13
N SER A 680 0.31 15.51 56.71
CA SER A 680 0.10 16.35 57.89
C SER A 680 -0.83 17.56 57.64
N GLN A 681 -1.08 17.93 56.38
CA GLN A 681 -1.98 19.03 56.02
C GLN A 681 -3.45 18.60 55.93
N ILE A 682 -3.73 17.28 55.99
CA ILE A 682 -5.09 16.73 55.95
C ILE A 682 -5.77 17.04 57.29
N SER A 683 -6.93 17.71 57.21
CA SER A 683 -7.72 18.02 58.38
C SER A 683 -8.27 16.76 59.04
N ASP A 684 -8.44 16.75 60.37
CA ASP A 684 -8.81 15.53 61.11
C ASP A 684 -10.09 14.87 60.58
N TYR A 685 -11.09 15.66 60.21
CA TYR A 685 -12.36 15.17 59.65
C TYR A 685 -12.21 14.41 58.32
N ALA A 686 -11.11 14.63 57.59
CA ALA A 686 -10.87 14.05 56.27
C ALA A 686 -9.88 12.87 56.29
N LYS A 687 -9.19 12.63 57.42
CA LYS A 687 -8.12 11.61 57.49
C LYS A 687 -8.63 10.20 57.21
N GLU A 688 -9.74 9.79 57.82
CA GLU A 688 -10.31 8.46 57.61
C GLU A 688 -10.71 8.27 56.13
N ALA A 689 -11.48 9.21 55.59
CA ALA A 689 -11.93 9.17 54.19
C ALA A 689 -10.74 9.11 53.22
N ALA A 690 -9.71 9.93 53.45
CA ALA A 690 -8.49 9.92 52.64
C ALA A 690 -7.76 8.58 52.69
N ALA A 691 -7.64 7.98 53.88
CA ALA A 691 -6.96 6.68 54.03
C ALA A 691 -7.72 5.57 53.31
N VAL A 692 -9.05 5.51 53.48
CA VAL A 692 -9.92 4.52 52.83
C VAL A 692 -9.86 4.65 51.32
N LEU A 693 -10.09 5.85 50.77
CA LEU A 693 -10.16 6.02 49.31
C LEU A 693 -8.81 5.88 48.62
N THR A 694 -7.70 6.15 49.32
CA THR A 694 -6.35 5.86 48.81
C THR A 694 -6.11 4.35 48.74
N LYS A 695 -6.41 3.62 49.82
CA LYS A 695 -6.21 2.16 49.89
C LYS A 695 -7.00 1.41 48.82
N ASN A 696 -8.23 1.85 48.55
CA ASN A 696 -9.09 1.24 47.55
C ASN A 696 -8.79 1.74 46.11
N GLY A 697 -7.79 2.62 45.91
CA GLY A 697 -7.35 3.08 44.59
C GLY A 697 -8.27 4.13 43.92
N TYR A 698 -9.29 4.63 44.62
CA TYR A 698 -10.17 5.68 44.09
C TYR A 698 -9.45 7.02 43.99
N ILE A 699 -8.65 7.36 45.01
CA ILE A 699 -7.85 8.59 45.06
C ILE A 699 -6.36 8.25 44.88
N SER A 700 -5.71 8.95 43.96
CA SER A 700 -4.26 8.93 43.77
C SER A 700 -3.71 10.35 43.92
N GLY A 701 -2.57 10.52 44.57
CA GLY A 701 -1.91 11.82 44.70
C GLY A 701 -1.32 12.35 43.39
N SER A 702 -0.87 13.61 43.43
CA SER A 702 -0.07 14.24 42.37
C SER A 702 1.41 14.07 42.71
N GLY A 703 2.05 13.02 42.20
CA GLY A 703 3.38 12.61 42.65
C GLY A 703 3.33 12.10 44.09
N ASN A 704 4.18 12.60 44.97
CA ASN A 704 4.21 12.22 46.39
C ASN A 704 3.37 13.15 47.29
N ARG A 705 2.31 13.79 46.76
CA ARG A 705 1.43 14.72 47.49
C ARG A 705 -0.06 14.42 47.27
N ILE A 706 -0.89 14.60 48.30
CA ILE A 706 -2.35 14.57 48.20
C ILE A 706 -2.92 15.94 47.82
N ASN A 707 -2.29 17.04 48.23
CA ASN A 707 -2.77 18.43 48.12
C ASN A 707 -4.16 18.66 48.76
N PRO A 708 -4.36 18.34 50.05
CA PRO A 708 -5.69 18.31 50.68
C PRO A 708 -6.41 19.66 50.68
N ARG A 709 -5.68 20.78 50.81
CA ARG A 709 -6.22 22.15 50.83
C ARG A 709 -6.31 22.78 49.43
N GLY A 710 -5.77 22.12 48.40
CA GLY A 710 -5.85 22.58 47.02
C GLY A 710 -7.27 22.40 46.46
N TYR A 711 -7.58 23.14 45.39
CA TYR A 711 -8.81 22.92 44.62
C TYR A 711 -8.63 21.75 43.66
N THR A 712 -9.73 21.07 43.35
CA THR A 712 -9.74 19.95 42.39
C THR A 712 -10.22 20.42 41.02
N THR A 713 -9.52 20.01 39.98
CA THR A 713 -9.87 20.33 38.59
C THR A 713 -10.97 19.42 38.06
N ARG A 714 -11.65 19.85 37.00
CA ARG A 714 -12.69 19.06 36.33
C ARG A 714 -12.16 17.74 35.79
N ALA A 715 -10.93 17.71 35.26
CA ALA A 715 -10.29 16.47 34.78
C ALA A 715 -10.00 15.48 35.92
N GLU A 716 -9.56 15.96 37.08
CA GLU A 716 -9.31 15.11 38.25
C GLU A 716 -10.61 14.49 38.77
N ILE A 717 -11.69 15.27 38.88
CA ILE A 717 -13.01 14.73 39.24
C ILE A 717 -13.45 13.68 38.23
N ALA A 718 -13.28 13.94 36.93
CA ALA A 718 -13.66 12.97 35.91
C ALA A 718 -12.91 11.64 36.08
N ALA A 719 -11.60 11.69 36.30
CA ALA A 719 -10.79 10.51 36.54
C ALA A 719 -11.21 9.74 37.79
N ILE A 720 -11.58 10.42 38.87
CA ILE A 720 -12.07 9.78 40.11
C ILE A 720 -13.43 9.13 39.89
N LEU A 721 -14.42 9.87 39.39
CA LEU A 721 -15.79 9.37 39.23
C LEU A 721 -15.89 8.25 38.18
N SER A 722 -15.06 8.28 37.14
CA SER A 722 -15.04 7.23 36.11
C SER A 722 -14.69 5.84 36.64
N LYS A 723 -13.99 5.76 37.79
CA LYS A 723 -13.66 4.51 38.50
C LYS A 723 -14.84 3.95 39.29
N LEU A 724 -15.90 4.74 39.49
CA LEU A 724 -17.12 4.34 40.19
C LEU A 724 -18.17 3.75 39.23
N LEU A 725 -17.91 3.82 37.92
CA LEU A 725 -18.70 3.22 36.84
C LEU A 725 -18.06 1.91 36.39
#